data_AF-A0A836CUC7-F1
#
_entry.id   AF-A0A836CUC7-F1
#
_cell.length_a   1.000
_cell.length_b   1.000
_cell.length_c   1.000
_cell.angle_alpha   90.00
_cell.angle_beta   90.00
_cell.angle_gamma   90.00
#
_symmetry.space_group_name_H-M   'P 1'
#
loop_
_entity.id
_entity.type
_entity.pdbx_description
1 polymer ?
#
loop_
_entity_poly.entity_id
_entity_poly.type
_entity_poly.pdbx_seq_one_letter_code
_entity_poly.pdbx_strand_id
1 'polypeptide(L)'
;MHGRYRLKMRWLLVTVCFIHMSGNAFCFLGRIAENPEASMNVSQMISFWGYPSEMHKVITADGYILQVYRIPHGKNDANHLGQRPVVFLQHGLLASATNWISNLPNNSLGFLLADAGYDVWLGNSRGNTWAREHLYYSPDSPEFWAFSFDEMAEYDLPSTIDFILKRTGQKKLHYVGHSQGTTIGFVAFSTNPTLAEKIEVFHALAPVATVKYTQSLFNKLALIPHFLFKIIFGNKMFYPHNFFEQFLGVEVCSRETLDVLCKNALFAITGADNKNFNMSRLDVYIAHNPAGTSVQNILHWTQAIKSGKFQAFDWGASVENLMHYNQSQIISYWGYPYETYDVVTEDGYILGIYRIPHGRGCPKTAPKPVVYLQHGLVASASNWICNLPNNSLAFLLADVGYDVWLGNSRGNTFSRKHLKFSPKSPEYWAFSLDEMANYDLPATINFIIEKTRQEQLYYVGHSQGTTIARDLDNANSILHQTFESVIIHIHKWLNLEILSNAFIAFSTNPELAKRIKIFFALAPVTTVKYTQSPMKKLTNLSRKAVKVLFGDKMFSPHTFFDQFIATKVCNRKIFRRICSNFIFTLSGFDPKNLNTSRLDVYFAQSSAGTSVQTMLHWAQAVNSGRFQAFDWGNPDQNMKHFHQEPKGIPTMWLFLTTAYLICGTLNAAGFFNLEKEPNPEVWMSTSEIITYNGYPSEEYEVTTQDGYILSVNRIPHGRKDTKITGARPVVYLQHALFSDNASWLENFANGSLGFLLADAGYDVWMGNSRGNTWSRRHKTLSVKEEKFWAFSFHEMAKYDLPGIIDFIVNKTGQQKLYFVGYSLGTTIGFVAFATMPELAQRIKMNFALGPVVSFKYPTGIFTRFFQLPSSAIKKLFGTKGFFSEESIGKSPSIKICNNKILWVMCSEFLSLWAGFNKKNMNMSRMDVYMSHAPTGSSIQNILHIKQLYHSDEFRAYDWGSEAENMRHYNQSRPPLYDLTAMKVPTAIWAGGNDILITPRDVARILPQIRNLRYFKLLPDWNHFDFIWGLDAAQRVYSKIIDLMKSYP
;
A
#
# COMPACT_ATOMS: atom_id res chain seq x y z
N MET A 1 28.76 44.52 13.36
CA MET A 1 27.72 43.68 14.01
C MET A 1 26.69 44.50 14.83
N HIS A 2 26.02 45.54 14.30
CA HIS A 2 25.03 46.30 15.10
C HIS A 2 23.74 46.71 14.33
N GLY A 3 23.51 46.17 13.13
CA GLY A 3 22.39 46.57 12.26
C GLY A 3 21.18 45.61 12.18
N ARG A 4 21.33 44.33 12.60
CA ARG A 4 20.27 43.30 12.37
C ARG A 4 19.42 42.95 13.59
N TYR A 5 19.77 43.42 14.79
CA TYR A 5 18.95 43.20 16.00
C TYR A 5 17.82 44.24 16.18
N ARG A 6 17.97 45.45 15.63
CA ARG A 6 16.96 46.52 15.77
C ARG A 6 15.68 46.30 14.94
N LEU A 7 15.72 45.49 13.87
CA LEU A 7 14.54 45.27 13.02
C LEU A 7 13.61 44.18 13.57
N LYS A 8 14.15 43.10 14.16
CA LYS A 8 13.33 42.04 14.80
C LYS A 8 12.67 42.50 16.09
N MET A 9 13.33 43.37 16.86
CA MET A 9 12.79 43.91 18.09
C MET A 9 11.70 44.97 17.83
N ARG A 10 11.76 45.70 16.71
CA ARG A 10 10.69 46.61 16.26
C ARG A 10 9.43 45.86 15.83
N TRP A 11 9.53 44.72 15.16
CA TRP A 11 8.36 43.90 14.84
C TRP A 11 7.73 43.30 16.10
N LEU A 12 8.55 42.82 17.05
CA LEU A 12 8.02 42.30 18.31
C LEU A 12 7.34 43.40 19.15
N LEU A 13 7.93 44.60 19.22
CA LEU A 13 7.35 45.76 19.91
C LEU A 13 6.10 46.30 19.18
N VAL A 14 6.07 46.30 17.85
CA VAL A 14 4.88 46.70 17.09
C VAL A 14 3.76 45.67 17.27
N THR A 15 4.05 44.36 17.29
CA THR A 15 3.04 43.32 17.55
C THR A 15 2.57 43.34 19.01
N VAL A 16 3.46 43.54 19.98
CA VAL A 16 3.09 43.69 21.39
C VAL A 16 2.32 44.99 21.64
N CYS A 17 2.70 46.11 21.02
CA CYS A 17 1.92 47.35 21.07
C CYS A 17 0.59 47.24 20.31
N PHE A 18 0.50 46.48 19.21
CA PHE A 18 -0.78 46.22 18.53
C PHE A 18 -1.68 45.36 19.41
N ILE A 19 -1.15 44.35 20.10
CA ILE A 19 -1.89 43.50 21.06
C ILE A 19 -2.30 44.32 22.30
N HIS A 20 -1.46 45.25 22.78
CA HIS A 20 -1.80 46.10 23.92
C HIS A 20 -2.77 47.23 23.55
N MET A 21 -2.65 47.82 22.35
CA MET A 21 -3.56 48.86 21.85
C MET A 21 -4.91 48.30 21.40
N SER A 22 -4.93 47.10 20.81
CA SER A 22 -6.20 46.39 20.57
C SER A 22 -6.81 45.90 21.88
N GLY A 23 -6.00 45.37 22.82
CA GLY A 23 -6.45 45.01 24.17
C GLY A 23 -7.12 46.16 24.94
N ASN A 24 -6.61 47.39 24.81
CA ASN A 24 -7.23 48.56 25.44
C ASN A 24 -8.46 49.10 24.68
N ALA A 25 -8.56 48.90 23.36
CA ALA A 25 -9.78 49.21 22.61
C ALA A 25 -10.92 48.19 22.88
N PHE A 26 -10.57 46.94 23.18
CA PHE A 26 -11.53 45.91 23.60
C PHE A 26 -12.11 46.16 25.01
N CYS A 27 -11.54 47.02 25.85
CA CYS A 27 -12.13 47.33 27.17
C CYS A 27 -13.31 48.32 27.12
N PHE A 28 -13.57 48.97 25.97
CA PHE A 28 -14.62 50.00 25.83
C PHE A 28 -15.98 49.49 25.32
N LEU A 29 -16.11 48.19 25.06
CA LEU A 29 -17.34 47.58 24.55
C LEU A 29 -17.94 46.69 25.64
N GLY A 30 -19.12 47.05 26.14
CA GLY A 30 -19.80 46.33 27.23
C GLY A 30 -19.91 44.82 26.96
N ARG A 31 -19.63 44.01 27.99
CA ARG A 31 -19.85 42.55 27.96
C ARG A 31 -21.32 42.25 28.24
N ILE A 32 -21.93 41.39 27.43
CA ILE A 32 -23.18 40.72 27.78
C ILE A 32 -22.84 39.71 28.90
N ALA A 33 -23.76 39.44 29.83
CA ALA A 33 -23.56 38.44 30.87
C ALA A 33 -23.16 37.08 30.25
N GLU A 34 -21.97 36.58 30.57
CA GLU A 34 -21.45 35.31 30.04
C GLU A 34 -22.27 34.14 30.57
N ASN A 35 -22.83 33.31 29.68
CA ASN A 35 -23.45 32.07 30.10
C ASN A 35 -22.35 31.07 30.50
N PRO A 36 -22.32 30.57 31.75
CA PRO A 36 -21.24 29.71 32.21
C PRO A 36 -21.16 28.39 31.41
N GLU A 37 -22.28 27.96 30.84
CA GLU A 37 -22.42 26.77 29.99
C GLU A 37 -21.60 26.81 28.70
N ALA A 38 -21.19 27.99 28.22
CA ALA A 38 -20.31 28.11 27.06
C ALA A 38 -18.94 27.45 27.28
N SER A 39 -18.54 27.24 28.54
CA SER A 39 -17.26 26.59 28.91
C SER A 39 -17.42 25.17 29.46
N MET A 40 -18.65 24.71 29.65
CA MET A 40 -18.97 23.45 30.34
C MET A 40 -19.00 22.27 29.37
N ASN A 41 -18.58 21.09 29.82
CA ASN A 41 -18.87 19.84 29.11
C ASN A 41 -20.35 19.41 29.30
N VAL A 42 -20.80 18.40 28.54
CA VAL A 42 -22.20 17.94 28.55
C VAL A 42 -22.70 17.61 29.97
N SER A 43 -21.93 16.85 30.77
CA SER A 43 -22.33 16.49 32.12
C SER A 43 -22.43 17.70 33.05
N GLN A 44 -21.53 18.67 32.89
CA GLN A 44 -21.57 19.92 33.66
C GLN A 44 -22.80 20.75 33.30
N MET A 45 -23.17 20.85 32.01
CA MET A 45 -24.38 21.55 31.59
C MET A 45 -25.66 20.91 32.17
N ILE A 46 -25.74 19.57 32.17
CA ILE A 46 -26.88 18.84 32.76
C ILE A 46 -26.98 19.12 34.27
N SER A 47 -25.88 18.94 34.98
CA SER A 47 -25.82 19.15 36.44
C SER A 47 -26.04 20.60 36.84
N PHE A 48 -25.58 21.57 36.04
CA PHE A 48 -25.77 23.00 36.28
C PHE A 48 -27.26 23.37 36.40
N TRP A 49 -28.12 22.73 35.61
CA TRP A 49 -29.56 22.92 35.67
C TRP A 49 -30.29 22.05 36.71
N GLY A 50 -29.55 21.33 37.56
CA GLY A 50 -30.09 20.53 38.65
C GLY A 50 -30.58 19.13 38.24
N TYR A 51 -30.20 18.63 37.07
CA TYR A 51 -30.55 17.29 36.60
C TYR A 51 -29.44 16.28 36.93
N PRO A 52 -29.78 15.00 37.19
CA PRO A 52 -28.80 13.93 37.28
C PRO A 52 -28.11 13.71 35.92
N SER A 53 -26.81 13.48 35.94
CA SER A 53 -26.02 13.20 34.74
C SER A 53 -25.19 11.93 34.92
N GLU A 54 -25.30 11.00 33.97
CA GLU A 54 -24.35 9.89 33.81
C GLU A 54 -23.64 9.99 32.47
N MET A 55 -22.37 9.56 32.41
CA MET A 55 -21.61 9.43 31.17
C MET A 55 -21.15 7.98 31.02
N HIS A 56 -21.42 7.42 29.84
CA HIS A 56 -21.11 6.04 29.50
C HIS A 56 -20.21 5.99 28.27
N LYS A 57 -19.21 5.11 28.29
CA LYS A 57 -18.38 4.81 27.12
C LYS A 57 -18.92 3.57 26.41
N VAL A 58 -19.38 3.74 25.17
CA VAL A 58 -19.87 2.66 24.32
C VAL A 58 -18.81 2.32 23.29
N ILE A 59 -18.41 1.05 23.23
CA ILE A 59 -17.44 0.57 22.26
C ILE A 59 -18.20 -0.04 21.09
N THR A 60 -17.95 0.49 19.89
CA THR A 60 -18.51 0.00 18.63
C THR A 60 -17.79 -1.25 18.14
N ALA A 61 -18.44 -2.02 17.26
CA ALA A 61 -17.85 -3.28 16.76
C ALA A 61 -16.54 -3.07 15.99
N ASP A 62 -16.35 -1.91 15.36
CA ASP A 62 -15.13 -1.55 14.63
C ASP A 62 -14.08 -0.82 15.49
N GLY A 63 -14.41 -0.50 16.75
CA GLY A 63 -13.45 -0.10 17.78
C GLY A 63 -13.46 1.37 18.19
N TYR A 64 -14.38 2.19 17.68
CA TYR A 64 -14.62 3.55 18.21
C TYR A 64 -15.21 3.50 19.61
N ILE A 65 -14.81 4.45 20.44
CA ILE A 65 -15.33 4.64 21.79
C ILE A 65 -16.16 5.93 21.79
N LEU A 66 -17.48 5.78 21.90
CA LEU A 66 -18.45 6.86 21.89
C LEU A 66 -18.81 7.24 23.33
N GLN A 67 -18.77 8.52 23.66
CA GLN A 67 -19.32 9.03 24.92
C GLN A 67 -20.82 9.28 24.76
N VAL A 68 -21.64 8.57 25.52
CA VAL A 68 -23.09 8.68 25.53
C VAL A 68 -23.52 9.17 26.92
N TYR A 69 -24.34 10.22 26.95
CA TYR A 69 -24.79 10.84 28.20
C TYR A 69 -26.21 10.41 28.53
N ARG A 70 -26.55 10.36 29.81
CA ARG A 70 -27.89 9.98 30.27
C ARG A 70 -28.39 10.95 31.33
N ILE A 71 -29.64 11.38 31.17
CA ILE A 71 -30.43 12.07 32.18
C ILE A 71 -31.49 11.06 32.66
N PRO A 72 -31.24 10.34 33.77
CA PRO A 72 -32.08 9.21 34.17
C PRO A 72 -33.49 9.62 34.65
N HIS A 73 -33.66 10.84 35.13
CA HIS A 73 -34.96 11.39 35.56
C HIS A 73 -34.95 12.92 35.62
N GLY A 74 -36.13 13.53 35.66
CA GLY A 74 -36.29 14.98 35.89
C GLY A 74 -35.85 15.40 37.29
N LYS A 75 -35.54 16.68 37.46
CA LYS A 75 -34.98 17.25 38.70
C LYS A 75 -35.89 17.08 39.93
N ASN A 76 -37.20 16.97 39.72
CA ASN A 76 -38.21 16.82 40.78
C ASN A 76 -38.73 15.37 40.92
N ASP A 77 -38.16 14.41 40.18
CA ASP A 77 -38.70 13.04 40.04
C ASP A 77 -37.78 11.95 40.64
N ALA A 78 -36.95 12.30 41.62
CA ALA A 78 -35.95 11.38 42.18
C ALA A 78 -36.54 10.12 42.86
N ASN A 79 -37.79 10.16 43.30
CA ASN A 79 -38.43 9.11 44.12
C ASN A 79 -39.34 8.15 43.34
N HIS A 80 -39.50 8.31 42.02
CA HIS A 80 -40.37 7.43 41.23
C HIS A 80 -39.70 6.06 40.96
N LEU A 81 -40.32 5.00 41.51
CA LEU A 81 -39.83 3.62 41.53
C LEU A 81 -40.20 2.79 40.27
N GLY A 82 -41.00 3.35 39.36
CA GLY A 82 -41.44 2.68 38.13
C GLY A 82 -40.40 2.70 37.01
N GLN A 83 -40.48 1.72 36.09
CA GLN A 83 -39.66 1.65 34.88
C GLN A 83 -40.08 2.77 33.91
N ARG A 84 -39.14 3.68 33.57
CA ARG A 84 -39.38 4.86 32.73
C ARG A 84 -39.18 4.55 31.26
N PRO A 85 -40.03 5.01 30.31
CA PRO A 85 -39.79 4.82 28.88
C PRO A 85 -38.44 5.41 28.46
N VAL A 86 -37.69 4.66 27.65
CA VAL A 86 -36.35 5.06 27.21
C VAL A 86 -36.43 5.83 25.90
N VAL A 87 -35.72 6.95 25.82
CA VAL A 87 -35.61 7.75 24.61
C VAL A 87 -34.15 8.06 24.29
N PHE A 88 -33.74 7.81 23.04
CA PHE A 88 -32.40 8.10 22.54
C PHE A 88 -32.44 9.26 21.54
N LEU A 89 -31.67 10.31 21.81
CA LEU A 89 -31.60 11.54 21.03
C LEU A 89 -30.27 11.61 20.25
N GLN A 90 -30.34 11.54 18.92
CA GLN A 90 -29.18 11.52 18.02
C GLN A 90 -29.06 12.83 17.22
N HIS A 91 -27.92 13.52 17.39
CA HIS A 91 -27.66 14.84 16.78
C HIS A 91 -27.44 14.81 15.26
N GLY A 92 -27.35 16.00 14.65
CA GLY A 92 -27.14 16.21 13.22
C GLY A 92 -25.68 16.33 12.77
N LEU A 93 -25.46 16.67 11.50
CA LEU A 93 -24.13 16.88 10.92
C LEU A 93 -23.39 18.02 11.63
N LEU A 94 -22.10 17.81 11.95
CA LEU A 94 -21.22 18.76 12.67
C LEU A 94 -21.68 19.12 14.09
N ALA A 95 -22.60 18.36 14.69
CA ALA A 95 -23.13 18.63 16.03
C ALA A 95 -22.64 17.61 17.08
N SER A 96 -23.09 17.78 18.32
CA SER A 96 -22.85 16.85 19.42
C SER A 96 -24.08 16.69 20.31
N ALA A 97 -23.98 15.85 21.35
CA ALA A 97 -25.03 15.65 22.36
C ALA A 97 -25.53 16.97 23.00
N THR A 98 -24.69 18.02 23.04
CA THR A 98 -25.05 19.34 23.58
C THR A 98 -26.28 19.95 22.92
N ASN A 99 -26.55 19.68 21.64
CA ASN A 99 -27.68 20.28 20.90
C ASN A 99 -29.05 20.01 21.54
N TRP A 100 -29.17 18.96 22.36
CA TRP A 100 -30.41 18.63 23.05
C TRP A 100 -30.61 19.37 24.37
N ILE A 101 -29.57 20.06 24.85
CA ILE A 101 -29.50 20.70 26.18
C ILE A 101 -28.89 22.12 26.16
N SER A 102 -28.52 22.67 25.00
CA SER A 102 -27.86 23.98 24.91
C SER A 102 -28.78 25.19 25.17
N ASN A 103 -30.10 25.02 25.15
CA ASN A 103 -31.06 26.08 25.50
C ASN A 103 -31.55 25.89 26.96
N LEU A 104 -32.38 26.82 27.44
CA LEU A 104 -32.97 26.74 28.78
C LEU A 104 -33.74 25.42 28.99
N PRO A 105 -33.85 24.89 30.23
CA PRO A 105 -34.52 23.61 30.50
C PRO A 105 -35.93 23.45 29.94
N ASN A 106 -36.72 24.53 29.94
CA ASN A 106 -38.09 24.53 29.40
C ASN A 106 -38.17 24.56 27.87
N ASN A 107 -37.05 24.69 27.16
CA ASN A 107 -36.95 24.78 25.71
C ASN A 107 -35.98 23.75 25.11
N SER A 108 -35.41 22.88 25.93
CA SER A 108 -34.42 21.87 25.55
C SER A 108 -35.08 20.49 25.66
N LEU A 109 -35.20 19.79 24.54
CA LEU A 109 -35.92 18.51 24.47
C LEU A 109 -35.40 17.48 25.46
N GLY A 110 -34.08 17.44 25.70
CA GLY A 110 -33.49 16.51 26.67
C GLY A 110 -34.02 16.71 28.10
N PHE A 111 -34.18 17.97 28.52
CA PHE A 111 -34.70 18.31 29.85
C PHE A 111 -36.22 18.14 29.91
N LEU A 112 -36.95 18.54 28.87
CA LEU A 112 -38.41 18.38 28.80
C LEU A 112 -38.84 16.91 28.89
N LEU A 113 -38.12 16.01 28.22
CA LEU A 113 -38.40 14.57 28.29
C LEU A 113 -38.09 14.00 29.69
N ALA A 114 -37.00 14.43 30.30
CA ALA A 114 -36.65 14.00 31.66
C ALA A 114 -37.72 14.44 32.68
N ASP A 115 -38.16 15.69 32.61
CA ASP A 115 -39.25 16.22 33.45
C ASP A 115 -40.61 15.56 33.15
N ALA A 116 -40.81 15.06 31.93
CA ALA A 116 -41.98 14.25 31.56
C ALA A 116 -41.87 12.77 31.99
N GLY A 117 -40.81 12.38 32.71
CA GLY A 117 -40.64 11.04 33.28
C GLY A 117 -39.96 10.03 32.36
N TYR A 118 -39.25 10.47 31.31
CA TYR A 118 -38.47 9.58 30.44
C TYR A 118 -37.05 9.36 30.97
N ASP A 119 -36.46 8.21 30.62
CA ASP A 119 -35.03 7.94 30.74
C ASP A 119 -34.33 8.39 29.44
N VAL A 120 -33.65 9.53 29.50
CA VAL A 120 -33.16 10.24 28.30
C VAL A 120 -31.68 9.95 28.06
N TRP A 121 -31.37 9.49 26.85
CA TRP A 121 -30.01 9.20 26.41
C TRP A 121 -29.61 10.12 25.24
N LEU A 122 -28.44 10.73 25.33
CA LEU A 122 -27.90 11.70 24.37
C LEU A 122 -26.68 11.09 23.66
N GLY A 123 -26.81 10.85 22.36
CA GLY A 123 -25.79 10.18 21.55
C GLY A 123 -24.73 11.13 20.99
N ASN A 124 -23.51 10.63 20.81
CA ASN A 124 -22.47 11.24 19.98
C ASN A 124 -22.05 10.29 18.87
N SER A 125 -21.73 10.85 17.70
CA SER A 125 -21.19 10.08 16.57
C SER A 125 -19.66 10.14 16.53
N ARG A 126 -19.04 9.06 16.04
CA ARG A 126 -17.59 8.96 15.85
C ARG A 126 -16.96 10.22 15.23
N GLY A 127 -15.83 10.64 15.79
CA GLY A 127 -15.01 11.77 15.33
C GLY A 127 -15.50 13.18 15.73
N ASN A 128 -16.70 13.33 16.30
CA ASN A 128 -17.09 14.61 16.91
C ASN A 128 -16.28 14.88 18.20
N THR A 129 -16.37 16.09 18.77
CA THR A 129 -15.61 16.52 19.96
C THR A 129 -15.56 15.50 21.10
N TRP A 130 -16.64 14.76 21.35
CA TRP A 130 -16.76 13.81 22.47
C TRP A 130 -16.54 12.34 22.08
N ALA A 131 -16.20 12.05 20.82
CA ALA A 131 -16.03 10.70 20.29
C ALA A 131 -14.74 10.55 19.46
N ARG A 132 -13.62 11.07 19.98
CA ARG A 132 -12.27 10.98 19.38
C ARG A 132 -11.37 9.92 20.01
N GLU A 133 -11.97 8.82 20.47
CA GLU A 133 -11.25 7.69 21.05
C GLU A 133 -11.49 6.43 20.20
N HIS A 134 -10.46 5.59 20.05
CA HIS A 134 -10.52 4.34 19.32
C HIS A 134 -9.56 3.32 19.95
N LEU A 135 -9.92 2.03 19.90
CA LEU A 135 -9.10 0.95 20.46
C LEU A 135 -7.75 0.78 19.75
N TYR A 136 -7.70 1.12 18.46
CA TYR A 136 -6.56 0.78 17.58
C TYR A 136 -5.90 1.96 16.85
N TYR A 137 -6.58 3.10 16.72
CA TYR A 137 -6.16 4.18 15.82
C TYR A 137 -6.11 5.51 16.56
N SER A 138 -5.04 6.28 16.35
CA SER A 138 -4.94 7.62 16.90
C SER A 138 -5.80 8.60 16.08
N PRO A 139 -6.44 9.62 16.69
CA PRO A 139 -7.07 10.72 15.96
C PRO A 139 -6.13 11.48 15.02
N ASP A 140 -4.82 11.33 15.14
CA ASP A 140 -3.85 11.87 14.18
C ASP A 140 -3.68 11.01 12.93
N SER A 141 -4.20 9.79 12.92
CA SER A 141 -4.10 8.85 11.79
C SER A 141 -5.23 9.05 10.77
N PRO A 142 -4.97 8.99 9.46
CA PRO A 142 -6.03 9.00 8.44
C PRO A 142 -7.05 7.86 8.62
N GLU A 143 -6.62 6.71 9.14
CA GLU A 143 -7.44 5.53 9.37
C GLU A 143 -8.56 5.82 10.38
N PHE A 144 -8.29 6.62 11.42
CA PHE A 144 -9.30 7.07 12.37
C PHE A 144 -10.41 7.93 11.71
N TRP A 145 -10.15 8.57 10.57
CA TRP A 145 -11.11 9.46 9.91
C TRP A 145 -11.78 8.84 8.67
N ALA A 146 -11.53 7.56 8.40
CA ALA A 146 -12.04 6.85 7.23
C ALA A 146 -13.48 6.35 7.41
N PHE A 147 -14.42 7.25 7.72
CA PHE A 147 -15.83 6.93 7.93
C PHE A 147 -16.78 7.97 7.32
N SER A 148 -18.03 7.61 7.11
CA SER A 148 -19.16 8.45 6.73
C SER A 148 -20.39 8.14 7.60
N PHE A 149 -21.56 8.69 7.27
CA PHE A 149 -22.81 8.32 7.95
C PHE A 149 -23.22 6.85 7.75
N ASP A 150 -22.62 6.12 6.79
CA ASP A 150 -22.82 4.68 6.62
C ASP A 150 -22.30 3.92 7.84
N GLU A 151 -21.04 4.13 8.21
CA GLU A 151 -20.43 3.46 9.35
C GLU A 151 -21.06 3.90 10.69
N MET A 152 -21.58 5.13 10.76
CA MET A 152 -22.39 5.56 11.92
C MET A 152 -23.69 4.76 12.04
N ALA A 153 -24.35 4.45 10.93
CA ALA A 153 -25.56 3.64 10.91
C ALA A 153 -25.26 2.16 11.16
N GLU A 154 -24.14 1.65 10.64
CA GLU A 154 -23.76 0.24 10.74
C GLU A 154 -23.19 -0.12 12.12
N TYR A 155 -22.45 0.79 12.78
CA TYR A 155 -21.70 0.47 14.00
C TYR A 155 -22.06 1.35 15.19
N ASP A 156 -22.15 2.68 15.04
CA ASP A 156 -22.42 3.57 16.19
C ASP A 156 -23.82 3.33 16.77
N LEU A 157 -24.83 3.34 15.90
CA LEU A 157 -26.22 3.25 16.30
C LEU A 157 -26.57 1.88 16.94
N PRO A 158 -26.21 0.72 16.35
CA PRO A 158 -26.53 -0.58 16.95
C PRO A 158 -25.84 -0.79 18.29
N SER A 159 -24.55 -0.45 18.41
CA SER A 159 -23.82 -0.60 19.67
C SER A 159 -24.37 0.28 20.78
N THR A 160 -24.83 1.49 20.44
CA THR A 160 -25.45 2.41 21.40
C THR A 160 -26.83 1.91 21.85
N ILE A 161 -27.71 1.51 20.92
CA ILE A 161 -29.03 0.97 21.27
C ILE A 161 -28.89 -0.29 22.13
N ASP A 162 -28.02 -1.23 21.73
CA ASP A 162 -27.82 -2.48 22.47
C ASP A 162 -27.29 -2.23 23.88
N PHE A 163 -26.36 -1.28 24.02
CA PHE A 163 -25.87 -0.85 25.33
C PHE A 163 -27.01 -0.29 26.19
N ILE A 164 -27.82 0.61 25.64
CA ILE A 164 -28.93 1.26 26.36
C ILE A 164 -29.96 0.22 26.80
N LEU A 165 -30.41 -0.66 25.90
CA LEU A 165 -31.41 -1.70 26.22
C LEU A 165 -30.88 -2.67 27.27
N LYS A 166 -29.61 -3.08 27.16
CA LYS A 166 -28.96 -3.92 28.16
C LYS A 166 -28.86 -3.23 29.52
N ARG A 167 -28.54 -1.93 29.54
CA ARG A 167 -28.38 -1.16 30.78
C ARG A 167 -29.70 -0.88 31.48
N THR A 168 -30.76 -0.63 30.70
CA THR A 168 -32.10 -0.27 31.19
C THR A 168 -33.02 -1.47 31.41
N GLY A 169 -32.67 -2.63 30.84
CA GLY A 169 -33.50 -3.84 30.85
C GLY A 169 -34.74 -3.76 29.96
N GLN A 170 -34.86 -2.74 29.11
CA GLN A 170 -35.98 -2.60 28.18
C GLN A 170 -35.78 -3.41 26.91
N LYS A 171 -36.88 -3.78 26.27
CA LYS A 171 -36.88 -4.50 24.98
C LYS A 171 -36.81 -3.55 23.78
N LYS A 172 -37.33 -2.33 23.95
CA LYS A 172 -37.42 -1.31 22.90
C LYS A 172 -37.20 0.09 23.48
N LEU A 173 -36.86 1.05 22.62
CA LEU A 173 -36.74 2.46 22.98
C LEU A 173 -37.30 3.38 21.89
N HIS A 174 -37.60 4.63 22.24
CA HIS A 174 -37.93 5.69 21.27
C HIS A 174 -36.66 6.29 20.68
N TYR A 175 -36.58 6.40 19.36
CA TYR A 175 -35.44 7.03 18.68
C TYR A 175 -35.85 8.39 18.14
N VAL A 176 -35.12 9.45 18.51
CA VAL A 176 -35.29 10.80 17.98
C VAL A 176 -34.02 11.19 17.22
N GLY A 177 -34.12 11.32 15.91
CA GLY A 177 -33.02 11.78 15.06
C GLY A 177 -33.25 13.21 14.61
N HIS A 178 -32.21 14.04 14.59
CA HIS A 178 -32.25 15.35 13.94
C HIS A 178 -31.28 15.42 12.76
N SER A 179 -31.75 15.88 11.59
CA SER A 179 -30.92 16.07 10.39
C SER A 179 -30.14 14.79 10.03
N GLN A 180 -28.80 14.76 10.03
CA GLN A 180 -28.02 13.51 9.82
C GLN A 180 -28.40 12.38 10.79
N GLY A 181 -28.84 12.68 12.02
CA GLY A 181 -29.37 11.67 12.94
C GLY A 181 -30.59 10.94 12.38
N THR A 182 -31.39 11.59 11.52
CA THR A 182 -32.47 10.90 10.78
C THR A 182 -31.93 10.01 9.68
N THR A 183 -30.90 10.46 8.94
CA THR A 183 -30.22 9.67 7.90
C THR A 183 -29.65 8.39 8.49
N ILE A 184 -28.96 8.47 9.63
CA ILE A 184 -28.41 7.31 10.35
C ILE A 184 -29.54 6.32 10.68
N GLY A 185 -30.66 6.82 11.22
CA GLY A 185 -31.84 5.99 11.51
C GLY A 185 -32.45 5.34 10.26
N PHE A 186 -32.67 6.11 9.18
CA PHE A 186 -33.21 5.58 7.93
C PHE A 186 -32.32 4.49 7.33
N VAL A 187 -30.99 4.69 7.32
CA VAL A 187 -30.04 3.68 6.83
C VAL A 187 -30.09 2.43 7.73
N ALA A 188 -29.92 2.60 9.05
CA ALA A 188 -29.83 1.48 9.97
C ALA A 188 -31.13 0.64 10.01
N PHE A 189 -32.29 1.28 10.10
CA PHE A 189 -33.56 0.57 10.25
C PHE A 189 -34.05 -0.07 8.93
N SER A 190 -33.61 0.45 7.78
CA SER A 190 -33.91 -0.18 6.49
C SER A 190 -32.98 -1.35 6.14
N THR A 191 -31.76 -1.36 6.68
CA THR A 191 -30.75 -2.38 6.38
C THR A 191 -30.61 -3.45 7.47
N ASN A 192 -31.06 -3.16 8.69
CA ASN A 192 -31.01 -4.07 9.84
C ASN A 192 -32.40 -4.21 10.49
N PRO A 193 -33.25 -5.14 10.00
CA PRO A 193 -34.59 -5.36 10.54
C PRO A 193 -34.58 -5.72 12.02
N THR A 194 -33.59 -6.48 12.50
CA THR A 194 -33.45 -6.87 13.91
C THR A 194 -33.20 -5.67 14.81
N LEU A 195 -32.48 -4.65 14.33
CA LEU A 195 -32.34 -3.39 15.05
C LEU A 195 -33.64 -2.57 15.01
N ALA A 196 -34.32 -2.55 13.87
CA ALA A 196 -35.59 -1.83 13.72
C ALA A 196 -36.67 -2.36 14.70
N GLU A 197 -36.69 -3.67 14.96
CA GLU A 197 -37.60 -4.29 15.95
C GLU A 197 -37.37 -3.79 17.39
N LYS A 198 -36.18 -3.26 17.68
CA LYS A 198 -35.82 -2.66 18.98
C LYS A 198 -36.25 -1.20 19.11
N ILE A 199 -36.84 -0.61 18.06
CA ILE A 199 -37.35 0.75 18.08
C ILE A 199 -38.87 0.72 18.27
N GLU A 200 -39.35 1.44 19.27
CA GLU A 200 -40.79 1.60 19.51
C GLU A 200 -41.39 2.62 18.54
N VAL A 201 -40.80 3.82 18.47
CA VAL A 201 -41.16 4.86 17.50
C VAL A 201 -39.89 5.60 17.04
N PHE A 202 -39.80 5.84 15.73
CA PHE A 202 -38.78 6.71 15.13
C PHE A 202 -39.36 8.11 14.89
N HIS A 203 -38.94 9.08 15.71
CA HIS A 203 -39.23 10.50 15.54
C HIS A 203 -38.13 11.16 14.68
N ALA A 204 -38.45 11.46 13.42
CA ALA A 204 -37.50 12.05 12.48
C ALA A 204 -37.68 13.58 12.38
N LEU A 205 -36.77 14.35 12.99
CA LEU A 205 -36.77 15.82 12.96
C LEU A 205 -35.89 16.32 11.81
N ALA A 206 -36.45 17.13 10.92
CA ALA A 206 -35.80 17.55 9.66
C ALA A 206 -35.24 16.34 8.87
N PRO A 207 -36.10 15.40 8.43
CA PRO A 207 -35.68 14.14 7.83
C PRO A 207 -34.88 14.37 6.54
N VAL A 208 -33.70 13.75 6.46
CA VAL A 208 -32.80 13.88 5.30
C VAL A 208 -32.68 12.56 4.55
N ALA A 209 -33.42 12.47 3.44
CA ALA A 209 -33.31 11.38 2.46
C ALA A 209 -32.73 11.86 1.12
N THR A 210 -32.83 13.15 0.79
CA THR A 210 -32.16 13.73 -0.39
C THR A 210 -31.75 15.16 -0.11
N VAL A 211 -30.58 15.55 -0.63
CA VAL A 211 -30.02 16.91 -0.47
C VAL A 211 -29.75 17.59 -1.80
N LYS A 212 -30.24 17.03 -2.92
CA LYS A 212 -30.06 17.59 -4.27
C LYS A 212 -30.49 19.05 -4.39
N TYR A 213 -31.55 19.43 -3.68
CA TYR A 213 -32.18 20.74 -3.75
C TYR A 213 -31.73 21.70 -2.65
N THR A 214 -30.67 21.36 -1.90
CA THR A 214 -30.16 22.23 -0.85
C THR A 214 -29.63 23.55 -1.42
N GLN A 215 -30.03 24.66 -0.81
CA GLN A 215 -29.61 26.01 -1.20
C GLN A 215 -28.46 26.55 -0.34
N SER A 216 -28.00 25.75 0.63
CA SER A 216 -26.92 26.12 1.55
C SER A 216 -25.57 26.26 0.85
N LEU A 217 -24.61 26.91 1.52
CA LEU A 217 -23.24 27.03 1.04
C LEU A 217 -22.57 25.67 0.79
N PHE A 218 -23.06 24.58 1.43
CA PHE A 218 -22.59 23.21 1.18
C PHE A 218 -22.82 22.73 -0.26
N ASN A 219 -23.80 23.28 -0.98
CA ASN A 219 -23.98 22.95 -2.40
C ASN A 219 -22.74 23.36 -3.23
N LYS A 220 -22.07 24.47 -2.85
CA LYS A 220 -20.83 24.90 -3.51
C LYS A 220 -19.68 23.91 -3.29
N LEU A 221 -19.64 23.25 -2.13
CA LEU A 221 -18.63 22.21 -1.85
C LEU A 221 -18.78 21.00 -2.80
N ALA A 222 -20.00 20.70 -3.25
CA ALA A 222 -20.22 19.66 -4.25
C ALA A 222 -19.61 20.01 -5.61
N LEU A 223 -19.43 21.27 -5.97
CA LEU A 223 -18.79 21.65 -7.24
C LEU A 223 -17.31 21.26 -7.31
N ILE A 224 -16.67 21.02 -6.18
CA ILE A 224 -15.26 20.63 -6.09
C ILE A 224 -15.13 19.14 -6.48
N PRO A 225 -14.24 18.77 -7.43
CA PRO A 225 -13.94 17.38 -7.73
C PRO A 225 -13.37 16.65 -6.51
N HIS A 226 -13.73 15.37 -6.31
CA HIS A 226 -13.35 14.56 -5.13
C HIS A 226 -11.82 14.59 -4.87
N PHE A 227 -10.99 14.45 -5.91
CA PHE A 227 -9.53 14.55 -5.77
C PHE A 227 -9.07 15.91 -5.23
N LEU A 228 -9.64 17.00 -5.74
CA LEU A 228 -9.30 18.36 -5.30
C LEU A 228 -9.83 18.63 -3.88
N PHE A 229 -10.98 18.06 -3.52
CA PHE A 229 -11.54 18.16 -2.18
C PHE A 229 -10.60 17.57 -1.12
N LYS A 230 -10.04 16.38 -1.38
CA LYS A 230 -9.05 15.74 -0.49
C LYS A 230 -7.70 16.48 -0.46
N ILE A 231 -7.34 17.23 -1.50
CA ILE A 231 -6.16 18.10 -1.48
C ILE A 231 -6.40 19.33 -0.58
N ILE A 232 -7.58 19.94 -0.68
CA ILE A 232 -7.92 21.17 0.04
C ILE A 232 -8.14 20.89 1.53
N PHE A 233 -8.94 19.88 1.85
CA PHE A 233 -9.38 19.60 3.22
C PHE A 233 -8.61 18.43 3.88
N GLY A 234 -7.75 17.73 3.14
CA GLY A 234 -6.99 16.58 3.63
C GLY A 234 -7.82 15.28 3.67
N ASN A 235 -7.35 14.29 4.43
CA ASN A 235 -8.02 12.98 4.62
C ASN A 235 -8.43 12.72 6.08
N LYS A 236 -8.48 13.77 6.91
CA LYS A 236 -8.67 13.64 8.36
C LYS A 236 -9.96 14.34 8.80
N MET A 237 -9.89 15.14 9.86
CA MET A 237 -11.01 15.91 10.40
C MET A 237 -11.42 17.05 9.46
N PHE A 238 -12.72 17.22 9.28
CA PHE A 238 -13.34 18.39 8.66
C PHE A 238 -13.89 19.31 9.73
N TYR A 239 -13.48 20.59 9.70
CA TYR A 239 -13.83 21.64 10.66
C TYR A 239 -13.47 21.27 12.12
N PRO A 240 -12.18 21.33 12.49
CA PRO A 240 -11.73 20.94 13.81
C PRO A 240 -12.15 21.94 14.88
N HIS A 241 -12.93 21.46 15.86
CA HIS A 241 -13.21 22.23 17.07
C HIS A 241 -11.90 22.52 17.82
N ASN A 242 -11.49 23.79 17.84
CA ASN A 242 -10.20 24.26 18.34
C ASN A 242 -10.39 25.37 19.39
N PHE A 243 -9.35 25.63 20.19
CA PHE A 243 -9.28 26.72 21.17
C PHE A 243 -9.77 28.08 20.63
N PHE A 244 -9.57 28.34 19.33
CA PHE A 244 -10.02 29.56 18.66
C PHE A 244 -11.55 29.69 18.59
N GLU A 245 -12.30 28.60 18.48
CA GLU A 245 -13.77 28.62 18.45
C GLU A 245 -14.36 28.81 19.85
N GLN A 246 -13.76 28.20 20.88
CA GLN A 246 -14.09 28.45 22.28
C GLN A 246 -13.77 29.90 22.68
N PHE A 247 -12.63 30.43 22.21
CA PHE A 247 -12.26 31.84 22.35
C PHE A 247 -13.24 32.77 21.61
N LEU A 248 -13.68 32.44 20.40
CA LEU A 248 -14.70 33.21 19.68
C LEU A 248 -16.05 33.22 20.42
N GLY A 249 -16.51 32.08 20.93
CA GLY A 249 -17.76 32.00 21.70
C GLY A 249 -17.69 32.80 23.01
N VAL A 250 -16.61 32.64 23.79
CA VAL A 250 -16.47 33.21 25.14
C VAL A 250 -16.03 34.68 25.12
N GLU A 251 -15.10 35.08 24.26
CA GLU A 251 -14.49 36.43 24.29
C GLU A 251 -14.98 37.37 23.18
N VAL A 252 -15.57 36.85 22.10
CA VAL A 252 -16.01 37.64 20.93
C VAL A 252 -17.53 37.71 20.81
N CYS A 253 -18.23 36.57 20.84
CA CYS A 253 -19.70 36.50 20.68
C CYS A 253 -20.49 36.95 21.92
N SER A 254 -19.83 37.08 23.08
CA SER A 254 -20.36 37.66 24.33
C SER A 254 -20.38 39.20 24.35
N ARG A 255 -19.98 39.87 23.25
CA ARG A 255 -19.90 41.34 23.15
C ARG A 255 -20.98 41.91 22.23
N GLU A 256 -21.64 42.96 22.70
CA GLU A 256 -22.85 43.53 22.10
C GLU A 256 -22.70 43.97 20.63
N THR A 257 -21.52 44.43 20.22
CA THR A 257 -21.24 44.91 18.85
C THR A 257 -20.69 43.85 17.90
N LEU A 258 -20.29 42.68 18.40
CA LEU A 258 -19.69 41.59 17.61
C LEU A 258 -20.63 40.38 17.45
N ASP A 259 -21.80 40.40 18.11
CA ASP A 259 -22.87 39.40 17.99
C ASP A 259 -23.30 39.19 16.52
N VAL A 260 -23.21 40.24 15.69
CA VAL A 260 -23.66 40.26 14.30
C VAL A 260 -22.75 39.39 13.43
N LEU A 261 -21.44 39.38 13.71
CA LEU A 261 -20.47 38.53 13.02
C LEU A 261 -20.70 37.05 13.35
N CYS A 262 -21.02 36.77 14.62
CA CYS A 262 -21.33 35.43 15.11
C CYS A 262 -22.66 34.89 14.55
N LYS A 263 -23.70 35.74 14.45
CA LYS A 263 -24.95 35.43 13.73
C LYS A 263 -24.68 35.05 12.28
N ASN A 264 -23.91 35.88 11.56
CA ASN A 264 -23.63 35.63 10.14
C ASN A 264 -22.79 34.36 9.90
N ALA A 265 -21.90 34.00 10.82
CA ALA A 265 -21.09 32.78 10.74
C ALA A 265 -21.90 31.49 11.01
N LEU A 266 -22.72 31.48 12.08
CA LEU A 266 -23.56 30.33 12.44
C LEU A 266 -24.60 30.02 11.34
N PHE A 267 -25.19 31.06 10.76
CA PHE A 267 -26.26 30.92 9.77
C PHE A 267 -25.80 30.77 8.31
N ALA A 268 -24.51 30.95 8.02
CA ALA A 268 -23.96 30.71 6.68
C ALA A 268 -24.03 29.23 6.25
N ILE A 269 -24.11 28.31 7.21
CA ILE A 269 -24.07 26.84 7.02
C ILE A 269 -25.50 26.28 6.89
N THR A 270 -26.43 26.70 7.74
CA THR A 270 -27.78 26.11 7.87
C THR A 270 -28.94 27.06 7.54
N GLY A 271 -28.67 28.36 7.33
CA GLY A 271 -29.69 29.41 7.12
C GLY A 271 -30.09 30.12 8.42
N ALA A 272 -30.50 31.39 8.34
CA ALA A 272 -30.85 32.22 9.50
C ALA A 272 -32.35 32.26 9.78
N ASP A 273 -32.75 32.04 11.03
CA ASP A 273 -34.09 32.38 11.54
C ASP A 273 -33.98 33.08 12.90
N ASN A 274 -33.65 34.38 12.85
CA ASN A 274 -33.41 35.18 14.04
C ASN A 274 -34.65 35.34 14.94
N LYS A 275 -35.86 35.00 14.47
CA LYS A 275 -37.09 35.14 15.27
C LYS A 275 -37.31 33.97 16.21
N ASN A 276 -36.81 32.79 15.85
CA ASN A 276 -37.00 31.55 16.61
C ASN A 276 -35.77 31.11 17.40
N PHE A 277 -34.63 31.80 17.25
CA PHE A 277 -33.44 31.57 18.05
C PHE A 277 -33.44 32.39 19.34
N ASN A 278 -33.10 31.75 20.46
CA ASN A 278 -32.85 32.46 21.71
C ASN A 278 -31.48 33.17 21.64
N MET A 279 -31.51 34.43 21.22
CA MET A 279 -30.31 35.23 20.94
C MET A 279 -29.46 35.51 22.17
N SER A 280 -30.00 35.40 23.39
CA SER A 280 -29.23 35.54 24.63
C SER A 280 -28.34 34.33 24.95
N ARG A 281 -28.45 33.25 24.16
CA ARG A 281 -27.66 32.02 24.31
C ARG A 281 -26.77 31.69 23.11
N LEU A 282 -26.56 32.68 22.24
CA LEU A 282 -25.76 32.52 21.02
C LEU A 282 -24.32 32.10 21.32
N ASP A 283 -23.75 32.60 22.41
CA ASP A 283 -22.45 32.22 22.96
C ASP A 283 -22.36 30.71 23.25
N VAL A 284 -23.38 30.14 23.91
CA VAL A 284 -23.46 28.69 24.19
C VAL A 284 -23.59 27.88 22.91
N TYR A 285 -24.41 28.32 21.96
CA TYR A 285 -24.60 27.58 20.69
C TYR A 285 -23.31 27.47 19.89
N ILE A 286 -22.55 28.56 19.78
CA ILE A 286 -21.30 28.64 19.02
C ILE A 286 -20.14 27.95 19.76
N ALA A 287 -20.10 28.03 21.09
CA ALA A 287 -19.06 27.35 21.86
C ALA A 287 -19.09 25.83 21.68
N HIS A 288 -20.27 25.26 21.37
CA HIS A 288 -20.47 23.82 21.21
C HIS A 288 -20.68 23.34 19.77
N ASN A 289 -20.74 24.27 18.80
CA ASN A 289 -20.93 23.95 17.38
C ASN A 289 -20.05 24.83 16.48
N PRO A 290 -19.32 24.27 15.49
CA PRO A 290 -19.35 22.87 15.07
C PRO A 290 -18.47 21.94 15.94
N ALA A 291 -18.92 20.70 16.14
CA ALA A 291 -18.20 19.65 16.87
C ALA A 291 -17.26 18.80 15.98
N GLY A 292 -17.26 19.06 14.67
CA GLY A 292 -16.42 18.38 13.67
C GLY A 292 -16.96 17.02 13.20
N THR A 293 -16.42 16.55 12.07
CA THR A 293 -16.68 15.21 11.49
C THR A 293 -15.51 14.79 10.59
N SER A 294 -15.57 13.67 9.88
CA SER A 294 -14.54 13.31 8.88
C SER A 294 -14.72 14.05 7.55
N VAL A 295 -13.62 14.28 6.83
CA VAL A 295 -13.67 14.75 5.44
C VAL A 295 -14.46 13.78 4.55
N GLN A 296 -14.38 12.47 4.82
CA GLN A 296 -15.13 11.44 4.09
C GLN A 296 -16.65 11.57 4.28
N ASN A 297 -17.13 11.89 5.47
CA ASN A 297 -18.55 12.13 5.70
C ASN A 297 -19.06 13.33 4.89
N ILE A 298 -18.28 14.42 4.79
CA ILE A 298 -18.64 15.56 3.93
C ILE A 298 -18.62 15.19 2.45
N LEU A 299 -17.65 14.40 2.01
CA LEU A 299 -17.63 13.87 0.65
C LEU A 299 -18.89 13.05 0.35
N HIS A 300 -19.37 12.26 1.31
CA HIS A 300 -20.63 11.52 1.14
C HIS A 300 -21.79 12.47 0.87
N TRP A 301 -21.91 13.54 1.66
CA TRP A 301 -22.91 14.58 1.42
C TRP A 301 -22.76 15.23 0.04
N THR A 302 -21.55 15.47 -0.45
CA THR A 302 -21.37 15.99 -1.82
C THR A 302 -21.84 15.01 -2.91
N GLN A 303 -21.73 13.71 -2.68
CA GLN A 303 -22.23 12.68 -3.59
C GLN A 303 -23.75 12.63 -3.59
N ALA A 304 -24.37 12.74 -2.41
CA ALA A 304 -25.82 12.81 -2.28
C ALA A 304 -26.39 14.07 -2.98
N ILE A 305 -25.68 15.21 -2.92
CA ILE A 305 -26.06 16.43 -3.65
C ILE A 305 -26.00 16.18 -5.17
N LYS A 306 -24.91 15.61 -5.68
CA LYS A 306 -24.70 15.36 -7.12
C LYS A 306 -25.67 14.33 -7.69
N SER A 307 -25.82 13.20 -7.01
CA SER A 307 -26.63 12.07 -7.48
C SER A 307 -28.13 12.32 -7.26
N GLY A 308 -28.47 13.04 -6.19
CA GLY A 308 -29.83 13.14 -5.66
C GLY A 308 -30.40 11.85 -5.11
N LYS A 309 -29.57 10.82 -4.95
CA LYS A 309 -29.96 9.50 -4.48
C LYS A 309 -29.62 9.35 -3.00
N PHE A 310 -30.48 8.63 -2.29
CA PHE A 310 -30.18 8.10 -0.96
C PHE A 310 -29.46 6.77 -1.15
N GLN A 311 -28.15 6.75 -1.01
CA GLN A 311 -27.31 5.59 -1.29
C GLN A 311 -26.05 5.63 -0.43
N ALA A 312 -25.39 4.48 -0.30
CA ALA A 312 -24.12 4.34 0.40
C ALA A 312 -22.97 5.09 -0.31
N PHE A 313 -21.85 5.25 0.41
CA PHE A 313 -20.73 6.10 -0.01
C PHE A 313 -20.08 5.61 -1.29
N ASP A 314 -20.12 6.45 -2.33
CA ASP A 314 -19.50 6.15 -3.61
C ASP A 314 -17.99 6.39 -3.54
N TRP A 315 -17.21 5.33 -3.41
CA TRP A 315 -15.75 5.40 -3.38
C TRP A 315 -15.14 5.88 -4.70
N GLY A 316 -15.92 5.91 -5.79
CA GLY A 316 -15.56 6.45 -7.10
C GLY A 316 -15.63 5.38 -8.17
N ALA A 317 -14.57 4.58 -8.32
CA ALA A 317 -14.60 3.49 -9.29
C ALA A 317 -15.53 2.35 -8.80
N SER A 318 -16.21 1.67 -9.72
CA SER A 318 -17.08 0.52 -9.41
C SER A 318 -16.36 -0.55 -8.57
N VAL A 319 -15.05 -0.71 -8.78
CA VAL A 319 -14.20 -1.64 -8.03
C VAL A 319 -13.87 -1.18 -6.61
N GLU A 320 -13.77 0.13 -6.39
CA GLU A 320 -13.59 0.68 -5.04
C GLU A 320 -14.87 0.44 -4.23
N ASN A 321 -16.04 0.69 -4.83
CA ASN A 321 -17.33 0.34 -4.24
C ASN A 321 -17.42 -1.17 -3.90
N LEU A 322 -17.10 -2.06 -4.84
CA LEU A 322 -17.13 -3.51 -4.62
C LEU A 322 -16.10 -4.02 -3.59
N MET A 323 -15.12 -3.21 -3.19
CA MET A 323 -14.15 -3.56 -2.13
C MET A 323 -14.62 -3.16 -0.74
N HIS A 324 -15.38 -2.07 -0.65
CA HIS A 324 -15.91 -1.58 0.61
C HIS A 324 -17.27 -2.21 0.96
N TYR A 325 -17.90 -2.85 -0.03
CA TYR A 325 -19.19 -3.50 0.13
C TYR A 325 -19.10 -5.03 0.25
N ASN A 326 -19.75 -5.61 1.26
CA ASN A 326 -19.84 -7.05 1.55
C ASN A 326 -20.60 -7.81 0.44
N GLN A 327 -20.51 -9.16 0.41
CA GLN A 327 -21.20 -10.05 -0.54
C GLN A 327 -22.70 -9.74 -0.65
N SER A 328 -23.36 -9.47 0.48
CA SER A 328 -24.74 -8.94 0.56
C SER A 328 -25.02 -7.74 -0.33
N GLN A 329 -24.11 -6.76 -0.28
CA GLN A 329 -24.23 -5.51 -1.02
C GLN A 329 -23.89 -5.69 -2.50
N ILE A 330 -23.05 -6.67 -2.87
CA ILE A 330 -22.85 -7.07 -4.27
C ILE A 330 -24.14 -7.67 -4.85
N ILE A 331 -24.80 -8.56 -4.09
CA ILE A 331 -26.06 -9.21 -4.50
C ILE A 331 -27.16 -8.14 -4.68
N SER A 332 -27.30 -7.24 -3.70
CA SER A 332 -28.30 -6.16 -3.77
C SER A 332 -28.00 -5.12 -4.85
N TYR A 333 -26.72 -4.80 -5.09
CA TYR A 333 -26.30 -3.90 -6.17
C TYR A 333 -26.80 -4.38 -7.54
N TRP A 334 -26.78 -5.68 -7.79
CA TRP A 334 -27.30 -6.28 -9.02
C TRP A 334 -28.83 -6.45 -9.04
N GLY A 335 -29.51 -6.03 -7.98
CA GLY A 335 -30.97 -6.04 -7.84
C GLY A 335 -31.55 -7.37 -7.35
N TYR A 336 -30.72 -8.29 -6.86
CA TYR A 336 -31.18 -9.58 -6.32
C TYR A 336 -31.50 -9.46 -4.83
N PRO A 337 -32.55 -10.14 -4.34
CA PRO A 337 -32.77 -10.28 -2.90
C PRO A 337 -31.65 -11.13 -2.30
N TYR A 338 -31.33 -10.87 -1.03
CA TYR A 338 -30.39 -11.70 -0.30
C TYR A 338 -30.83 -11.87 1.15
N GLU A 339 -30.39 -12.98 1.75
CA GLU A 339 -30.46 -13.22 3.18
C GLU A 339 -29.06 -13.64 3.66
N THR A 340 -28.74 -13.35 4.91
CA THR A 340 -27.46 -13.70 5.55
C THR A 340 -27.70 -14.53 6.80
N TYR A 341 -26.85 -15.54 6.99
CA TYR A 341 -26.95 -16.47 8.11
C TYR A 341 -25.57 -16.71 8.72
N ASP A 342 -25.50 -16.64 10.05
CA ASP A 342 -24.33 -17.07 10.82
C ASP A 342 -24.57 -18.53 11.24
N VAL A 343 -23.83 -19.47 10.64
CA VAL A 343 -23.92 -20.91 10.92
C VAL A 343 -22.81 -21.31 11.88
N VAL A 344 -23.20 -21.83 13.04
CA VAL A 344 -22.25 -22.27 14.07
C VAL A 344 -21.89 -23.73 13.83
N THR A 345 -20.60 -24.01 13.69
CA THR A 345 -20.03 -25.36 13.60
C THR A 345 -19.90 -25.98 14.98
N GLU A 346 -19.85 -27.31 15.06
CA GLU A 346 -19.74 -28.04 16.32
C GLU A 346 -18.50 -27.64 17.15
N ASP A 347 -17.38 -27.38 16.48
CA ASP A 347 -16.15 -26.92 17.12
C ASP A 347 -16.11 -25.41 17.40
N GLY A 348 -17.19 -24.69 17.07
CA GLY A 348 -17.45 -23.33 17.54
C GLY A 348 -17.06 -22.21 16.58
N TYR A 349 -16.65 -22.50 15.35
CA TYR A 349 -16.53 -21.48 14.28
C TYR A 349 -17.90 -21.00 13.83
N ILE A 350 -18.00 -19.73 13.45
CA ILE A 350 -19.21 -19.12 12.92
C ILE A 350 -18.97 -18.78 11.45
N LEU A 351 -19.70 -19.45 10.57
CA LEU A 351 -19.61 -19.33 9.12
C LEU A 351 -20.65 -18.35 8.60
N GLY A 352 -20.22 -17.34 7.85
CA GLY A 352 -21.13 -16.42 7.17
C GLY A 352 -21.65 -17.01 5.87
N ILE A 353 -22.92 -17.42 5.85
CA ILE A 353 -23.58 -18.04 4.69
C ILE A 353 -24.57 -17.04 4.08
N TYR A 354 -24.64 -17.00 2.74
CA TYR A 354 -25.49 -16.07 2.01
C TYR A 354 -26.50 -16.84 1.18
N ARG A 355 -27.71 -16.31 1.03
CA ARG A 355 -28.78 -16.93 0.24
C ARG A 355 -29.34 -15.93 -0.75
N ILE A 356 -29.52 -16.34 -1.99
CA ILE A 356 -30.28 -15.65 -3.02
C ILE A 356 -31.57 -16.45 -3.22
N PRO A 357 -32.67 -16.08 -2.55
CA PRO A 357 -33.88 -16.90 -2.52
C PRO A 357 -34.61 -16.95 -3.87
N HIS A 358 -34.38 -15.96 -4.74
CA HIS A 358 -34.96 -15.92 -6.09
C HIS A 358 -34.29 -14.89 -7.02
N GLY A 359 -34.45 -15.07 -8.32
CA GLY A 359 -34.10 -14.09 -9.34
C GLY A 359 -35.02 -12.86 -9.36
N ARG A 360 -34.64 -11.84 -10.14
CA ARG A 360 -35.25 -10.49 -10.12
C ARG A 360 -36.73 -10.43 -10.52
N GLY A 361 -37.20 -11.40 -11.30
CA GLY A 361 -38.58 -11.48 -11.81
C GLY A 361 -39.37 -12.69 -11.33
N CYS A 362 -38.85 -13.47 -10.37
CA CYS A 362 -39.49 -14.72 -9.95
C CYS A 362 -40.51 -14.51 -8.81
N PRO A 363 -41.69 -15.16 -8.84
CA PRO A 363 -42.66 -15.10 -7.76
C PRO A 363 -42.13 -15.75 -6.46
N LYS A 364 -42.61 -15.23 -5.32
CA LYS A 364 -42.15 -15.60 -3.95
C LYS A 364 -42.66 -16.96 -3.45
N THR A 365 -43.58 -17.63 -4.15
CA THR A 365 -44.50 -18.59 -3.52
C THR A 365 -44.36 -20.06 -3.92
N ALA A 366 -43.43 -20.45 -4.80
CA ALA A 366 -43.21 -21.86 -5.15
C ALA A 366 -42.04 -22.48 -4.37
N PRO A 367 -42.11 -23.75 -3.92
CA PRO A 367 -40.95 -24.49 -3.42
C PRO A 367 -39.93 -24.66 -4.54
N LYS A 368 -38.69 -24.24 -4.28
CA LYS A 368 -37.61 -24.18 -5.27
C LYS A 368 -36.56 -25.24 -5.00
N PRO A 369 -35.98 -25.86 -6.04
CA PRO A 369 -34.81 -26.71 -5.85
C PRO A 369 -33.67 -25.90 -5.23
N VAL A 370 -33.07 -26.47 -4.18
CA VAL A 370 -32.00 -25.81 -3.42
C VAL A 370 -30.66 -26.19 -4.00
N VAL A 371 -29.81 -25.19 -4.21
CA VAL A 371 -28.43 -25.39 -4.68
C VAL A 371 -27.45 -24.71 -3.74
N TYR A 372 -26.44 -25.44 -3.30
CA TYR A 372 -25.36 -24.96 -2.45
C TYR A 372 -24.07 -24.84 -3.25
N LEU A 373 -23.47 -23.66 -3.27
CA LEU A 373 -22.25 -23.34 -4.01
C LEU A 373 -21.08 -23.14 -3.04
N GLN A 374 -20.08 -24.03 -3.08
CA GLN A 374 -18.89 -24.00 -2.24
C GLN A 374 -17.65 -23.54 -3.01
N HIS A 375 -16.98 -22.51 -2.50
CA HIS A 375 -15.78 -21.93 -3.13
C HIS A 375 -14.53 -22.82 -3.01
N GLY A 376 -13.46 -22.43 -3.71
CA GLY A 376 -12.15 -23.11 -3.72
C GLY A 376 -11.13 -22.59 -2.70
N LEU A 377 -9.90 -23.10 -2.80
CA LEU A 377 -8.77 -22.73 -1.93
C LEU A 377 -8.53 -21.21 -1.98
N VAL A 378 -8.27 -20.60 -0.81
CA VAL A 378 -8.07 -19.15 -0.58
C VAL A 378 -9.19 -18.19 -1.04
N ALA A 379 -10.31 -18.72 -1.54
CA ALA A 379 -11.42 -17.93 -2.08
C ALA A 379 -12.55 -17.70 -1.07
N SER A 380 -13.62 -17.05 -1.52
CA SER A 380 -14.88 -16.90 -0.78
C SER A 380 -16.09 -17.10 -1.70
N ALA A 381 -17.29 -17.04 -1.14
CA ALA A 381 -18.56 -17.04 -1.89
C ALA A 381 -18.64 -15.91 -2.95
N SER A 382 -17.86 -14.83 -2.82
CA SER A 382 -17.83 -13.75 -3.82
C SER A 382 -17.42 -14.24 -5.22
N ASN A 383 -16.68 -15.35 -5.34
CA ASN A 383 -16.33 -15.95 -6.62
C ASN A 383 -17.55 -16.33 -7.47
N TRP A 384 -18.70 -16.60 -6.85
CA TRP A 384 -19.92 -16.97 -7.56
C TRP A 384 -20.73 -15.77 -8.04
N ILE A 385 -20.41 -14.56 -7.57
CA ILE A 385 -21.19 -13.33 -7.78
C ILE A 385 -20.35 -12.12 -8.27
N CYS A 386 -19.04 -12.28 -8.46
CA CYS A 386 -18.14 -11.19 -8.84
C CYS A 386 -18.16 -10.84 -10.33
N ASN A 387 -18.76 -11.68 -11.19
CA ASN A 387 -18.97 -11.40 -12.60
C ASN A 387 -20.34 -10.71 -12.84
N LEU A 388 -20.61 -10.31 -14.09
CA LEU A 388 -21.93 -9.79 -14.48
C LEU A 388 -23.03 -10.83 -14.21
N PRO A 389 -24.28 -10.43 -13.91
CA PRO A 389 -25.38 -11.36 -13.64
C PRO A 389 -25.57 -12.49 -14.65
N ASN A 390 -25.39 -12.20 -15.94
CA ASN A 390 -25.51 -13.19 -17.02
C ASN A 390 -24.33 -14.17 -17.12
N ASN A 391 -23.25 -13.95 -16.37
CA ASN A 391 -22.02 -14.76 -16.40
C ASN A 391 -21.63 -15.28 -15.00
N SER A 392 -22.50 -15.11 -14.01
CA SER A 392 -22.31 -15.55 -12.63
C SER A 392 -23.29 -16.69 -12.34
N LEU A 393 -22.78 -17.89 -12.06
CA LEU A 393 -23.61 -19.08 -11.88
C LEU A 393 -24.70 -18.89 -10.81
N ALA A 394 -24.39 -18.21 -9.71
CA ALA A 394 -25.36 -17.94 -8.65
C ALA A 394 -26.56 -17.12 -9.15
N PHE A 395 -26.32 -16.08 -9.95
CA PHE A 395 -27.38 -15.25 -10.51
C PHE A 395 -28.17 -15.97 -11.59
N LEU A 396 -27.49 -16.74 -12.45
CA LEU A 396 -28.14 -17.57 -13.46
C LEU A 396 -29.09 -18.60 -12.83
N LEU A 397 -28.64 -19.32 -11.80
CA LEU A 397 -29.45 -20.30 -11.07
C LEU A 397 -30.65 -19.65 -10.40
N ALA A 398 -30.47 -18.48 -9.79
CA ALA A 398 -31.56 -17.73 -9.17
C ALA A 398 -32.59 -17.26 -10.23
N ASP A 399 -32.14 -16.78 -11.39
CA ASP A 399 -33.00 -16.33 -12.49
C ASP A 399 -33.77 -17.49 -13.14
N VAL A 400 -33.23 -18.72 -13.14
CA VAL A 400 -33.95 -19.92 -13.61
C VAL A 400 -34.75 -20.63 -12.51
N GLY A 401 -34.85 -20.02 -11.31
CA GLY A 401 -35.79 -20.44 -10.27
C GLY A 401 -35.23 -21.34 -9.16
N TYR A 402 -33.91 -21.43 -8.98
CA TYR A 402 -33.31 -22.11 -7.83
C TYR A 402 -33.26 -21.22 -6.59
N ASP A 403 -33.28 -21.86 -5.41
CA ASP A 403 -32.90 -21.25 -4.15
C ASP A 403 -31.40 -21.44 -3.94
N VAL A 404 -30.63 -20.35 -4.10
CA VAL A 404 -29.16 -20.42 -4.20
C VAL A 404 -28.51 -20.05 -2.88
N TRP A 405 -27.72 -20.97 -2.35
CA TRP A 405 -26.96 -20.80 -1.11
C TRP A 405 -25.46 -20.72 -1.42
N LEU A 406 -24.78 -19.74 -0.86
CA LEU A 406 -23.37 -19.44 -1.08
C LEU A 406 -22.59 -19.70 0.21
N GLY A 407 -21.71 -20.69 0.17
CA GLY A 407 -20.93 -21.13 1.31
C GLY A 407 -19.63 -20.36 1.49
N ASN A 408 -19.25 -20.08 2.74
CA ASN A 408 -17.91 -19.63 3.11
C ASN A 408 -17.29 -20.62 4.11
N SER A 409 -15.98 -20.83 4.00
CA SER A 409 -15.22 -21.70 4.92
C SER A 409 -14.59 -20.92 6.07
N ARG A 410 -14.40 -21.59 7.22
CA ARG A 410 -13.74 -21.03 8.40
C ARG A 410 -12.44 -20.29 8.07
N GLY A 411 -12.23 -19.14 8.72
CA GLY A 411 -11.00 -18.33 8.59
C GLY A 411 -10.91 -17.45 7.34
N ASN A 412 -11.77 -17.64 6.33
CA ASN A 412 -11.85 -16.69 5.21
C ASN A 412 -12.45 -15.35 5.68
N THR A 413 -12.31 -14.29 4.89
CA THR A 413 -12.75 -12.91 5.24
C THR A 413 -14.16 -12.82 5.84
N PHE A 414 -15.09 -13.68 5.42
CA PHE A 414 -16.50 -13.63 5.80
C PHE A 414 -16.88 -14.63 6.92
N SER A 415 -15.93 -15.46 7.36
CA SER A 415 -16.11 -16.48 8.41
C SER A 415 -14.96 -16.42 9.42
N ARG A 416 -14.68 -15.21 9.93
CA ARG A 416 -13.61 -14.89 10.89
C ARG A 416 -14.09 -14.76 12.34
N LYS A 417 -15.06 -15.58 12.74
CA LYS A 417 -15.67 -15.56 14.07
C LYS A 417 -15.63 -16.95 14.69
N HIS A 418 -15.51 -17.02 16.02
CA HIS A 418 -15.56 -18.24 16.79
C HIS A 418 -16.09 -17.94 18.19
N LEU A 419 -16.84 -18.88 18.78
CA LEU A 419 -17.41 -18.77 20.12
C LEU A 419 -16.38 -18.63 21.26
N LYS A 420 -15.13 -19.06 21.06
CA LYS A 420 -14.10 -19.17 22.11
C LYS A 420 -12.78 -18.51 21.74
N PHE A 421 -12.29 -18.73 20.52
CA PHE A 421 -10.97 -18.27 20.10
C PHE A 421 -11.02 -16.99 19.27
N SER A 422 -10.04 -16.11 19.46
CA SER A 422 -9.91 -14.88 18.66
C SER A 422 -9.15 -15.14 17.36
N PRO A 423 -9.50 -14.51 16.22
CA PRO A 423 -8.68 -14.53 15.00
C PRO A 423 -7.25 -14.03 15.17
N LYS A 424 -6.91 -13.38 16.30
CA LYS A 424 -5.52 -13.00 16.64
C LYS A 424 -4.71 -14.15 17.23
N SER A 425 -5.38 -15.17 17.76
CA SER A 425 -4.80 -16.33 18.46
C SER A 425 -4.39 -17.45 17.48
N PRO A 426 -3.25 -18.13 17.66
CA PRO A 426 -2.87 -19.27 16.85
C PRO A 426 -3.90 -20.42 16.88
N GLU A 427 -4.60 -20.59 18.00
CA GLU A 427 -5.61 -21.63 18.22
C GLU A 427 -6.77 -21.50 17.23
N TYR A 428 -7.19 -20.28 16.91
CA TYR A 428 -8.20 -20.00 15.88
C TYR A 428 -7.76 -20.44 14.47
N TRP A 429 -6.46 -20.51 14.18
CA TRP A 429 -5.95 -20.86 12.85
C TRP A 429 -5.48 -22.32 12.75
N ALA A 430 -5.63 -23.09 13.82
CA ALA A 430 -5.19 -24.47 13.91
C ALA A 430 -6.19 -25.45 13.26
N PHE A 431 -6.58 -25.19 12.01
CA PHE A 431 -7.48 -26.04 11.21
C PHE A 431 -6.87 -26.35 9.84
N SER A 432 -7.29 -27.44 9.23
CA SER A 432 -6.89 -27.91 7.91
C SER A 432 -8.12 -28.23 7.04
N LEU A 433 -7.92 -28.95 5.92
CA LEU A 433 -9.02 -29.46 5.09
C LEU A 433 -9.92 -30.44 5.85
N ASP A 434 -9.36 -31.17 6.83
CA ASP A 434 -10.10 -32.18 7.60
C ASP A 434 -11.21 -31.53 8.43
N GLU A 435 -10.90 -30.47 9.17
CA GLU A 435 -11.88 -29.78 10.00
C GLU A 435 -12.95 -29.07 9.17
N MET A 436 -12.61 -28.54 7.99
CA MET A 436 -13.62 -27.99 7.08
C MET A 436 -14.58 -29.06 6.56
N ALA A 437 -14.06 -30.26 6.27
CA ALA A 437 -14.88 -31.38 5.84
C ALA A 437 -15.75 -31.92 6.99
N ASN A 438 -15.19 -32.05 8.18
CA ASN A 438 -15.84 -32.68 9.33
C ASN A 438 -16.82 -31.77 10.07
N TYR A 439 -16.67 -30.45 9.98
CA TYR A 439 -17.50 -29.51 10.75
C TYR A 439 -18.17 -28.43 9.89
N ASP A 440 -17.48 -27.80 8.92
CA ASP A 440 -18.08 -26.71 8.14
C ASP A 440 -19.22 -27.21 7.22
N LEU A 441 -18.94 -28.26 6.45
CA LEU A 441 -19.92 -28.80 5.51
C LEU A 441 -21.15 -29.40 6.18
N PRO A 442 -21.03 -30.28 7.20
CA PRO A 442 -22.19 -30.80 7.90
C PRO A 442 -23.04 -29.69 8.51
N ALA A 443 -22.42 -28.72 9.19
CA ALA A 443 -23.14 -27.60 9.80
C ALA A 443 -23.93 -26.81 8.74
N THR A 444 -23.30 -26.49 7.62
CA THR A 444 -23.94 -25.70 6.56
C THR A 444 -25.04 -26.47 5.84
N ILE A 445 -24.79 -27.72 5.44
CA ILE A 445 -25.79 -28.53 4.72
C ILE A 445 -26.99 -28.81 5.63
N ASN A 446 -26.76 -29.21 6.88
CA ASN A 446 -27.84 -29.48 7.82
C ASN A 446 -28.67 -28.21 8.08
N PHE A 447 -28.01 -27.07 8.24
CA PHE A 447 -28.69 -25.78 8.38
C PHE A 447 -29.57 -25.47 7.17
N ILE A 448 -29.05 -25.65 5.94
CA ILE A 448 -29.82 -25.40 4.71
C ILE A 448 -31.02 -26.34 4.61
N ILE A 449 -30.82 -27.63 4.87
CA ILE A 449 -31.88 -28.66 4.85
C ILE A 449 -32.98 -28.34 5.86
N GLU A 450 -32.61 -27.98 7.09
CA GLU A 450 -33.55 -27.58 8.14
C GLU A 450 -34.31 -26.30 7.75
N LYS A 451 -33.59 -25.29 7.25
CA LYS A 451 -34.16 -24.00 6.88
C LYS A 451 -35.10 -24.08 5.69
N THR A 452 -34.77 -24.90 4.70
CA THR A 452 -35.53 -25.05 3.45
C THR A 452 -36.59 -26.14 3.52
N ARG A 453 -36.53 -27.02 4.53
CA ARG A 453 -37.37 -28.22 4.70
C ARG A 453 -37.31 -29.18 3.51
N GLN A 454 -36.22 -29.16 2.76
CA GLN A 454 -35.95 -30.09 1.65
C GLN A 454 -35.16 -31.28 2.18
N GLU A 455 -35.44 -32.49 1.70
CA GLU A 455 -34.67 -33.68 2.13
C GLU A 455 -33.28 -33.72 1.50
N GLN A 456 -33.14 -33.14 0.30
CA GLN A 456 -31.90 -33.13 -0.46
C GLN A 456 -31.65 -31.78 -1.16
N LEU A 457 -30.38 -31.45 -1.40
CA LEU A 457 -29.96 -30.27 -2.17
C LEU A 457 -28.97 -30.63 -3.29
N TYR A 458 -28.85 -29.77 -4.30
CA TYR A 458 -27.78 -29.84 -5.30
C TYR A 458 -26.51 -29.20 -4.76
N TYR A 459 -25.37 -29.89 -4.83
CA TYR A 459 -24.09 -29.35 -4.36
C TYR A 459 -23.21 -29.00 -5.56
N VAL A 460 -22.64 -27.80 -5.58
CA VAL A 460 -21.62 -27.42 -6.56
C VAL A 460 -20.35 -27.02 -5.82
N GLY A 461 -19.29 -27.82 -5.97
CA GLY A 461 -17.98 -27.53 -5.40
C GLY A 461 -17.01 -27.03 -6.46
N HIS A 462 -16.17 -26.05 -6.14
CA HIS A 462 -15.05 -25.66 -6.99
C HIS A 462 -13.71 -25.91 -6.28
N SER A 463 -12.77 -26.59 -6.95
CA SER A 463 -11.41 -26.85 -6.42
C SER A 463 -11.45 -27.46 -5.01
N GLN A 464 -10.93 -26.80 -3.97
CA GLN A 464 -11.03 -27.25 -2.57
C GLN A 464 -12.46 -27.61 -2.14
N GLY A 465 -13.47 -26.86 -2.60
CA GLY A 465 -14.87 -27.16 -2.32
C GLY A 465 -15.32 -28.53 -2.83
N THR A 466 -14.63 -29.08 -3.84
CA THR A 466 -14.85 -30.48 -4.25
C THR A 466 -14.16 -31.47 -3.32
N THR A 467 -12.93 -31.14 -2.89
CA THR A 467 -12.05 -31.99 -2.09
C THR A 467 -12.64 -32.34 -0.74
N ILE A 468 -13.32 -31.38 -0.12
CA ILE A 468 -13.93 -31.57 1.20
C ILE A 468 -15.20 -32.44 1.15
N ALA A 469 -15.69 -32.89 -0.02
CA ALA A 469 -17.07 -33.37 -0.20
C ALA A 469 -17.31 -34.65 -1.06
N ARG A 470 -16.62 -35.82 -0.94
CA ARG A 470 -17.03 -37.03 -1.74
C ARG A 470 -17.40 -38.30 -1.02
N ASP A 471 -18.34 -38.97 -1.66
CA ASP A 471 -19.02 -40.23 -1.39
C ASP A 471 -18.21 -41.40 -1.99
N LEU A 472 -17.87 -42.38 -1.16
CA LEU A 472 -17.06 -43.53 -1.57
C LEU A 472 -17.90 -44.75 -1.98
N ASP A 473 -19.23 -44.74 -1.82
CA ASP A 473 -20.02 -45.98 -1.96
C ASP A 473 -21.06 -45.99 -3.10
N ASN A 474 -21.34 -44.87 -3.77
CA ASN A 474 -22.38 -44.83 -4.84
C ASN A 474 -21.90 -44.53 -6.26
N ALA A 475 -20.60 -44.55 -6.53
CA ALA A 475 -20.07 -44.37 -7.90
C ALA A 475 -20.45 -45.51 -8.87
N ASN A 476 -20.99 -46.63 -8.37
CA ASN A 476 -21.52 -47.71 -9.22
C ASN A 476 -23.03 -47.64 -9.47
N SER A 477 -23.80 -46.79 -8.76
CA SER A 477 -25.28 -46.76 -8.91
C SER A 477 -25.81 -45.51 -9.62
N ILE A 478 -25.12 -44.36 -9.56
CA ILE A 478 -25.62 -43.09 -10.15
C ILE A 478 -24.95 -42.74 -11.49
N LEU A 479 -23.79 -43.32 -11.79
CA LEU A 479 -23.06 -43.08 -13.06
C LEU A 479 -23.70 -43.76 -14.29
N HIS A 480 -24.74 -44.57 -14.11
CA HIS A 480 -25.42 -45.25 -15.21
C HIS A 480 -26.53 -44.43 -15.89
N GLN A 481 -26.90 -43.25 -15.38
CA GLN A 481 -28.05 -42.48 -15.92
C GLN A 481 -27.79 -41.04 -16.36
N THR A 482 -26.58 -40.48 -16.24
CA THR A 482 -26.37 -39.05 -16.57
C THR A 482 -25.17 -38.70 -17.46
N PHE A 483 -24.50 -39.68 -18.08
CA PHE A 483 -23.32 -39.42 -18.92
C PHE A 483 -23.34 -40.10 -20.30
N GLU A 484 -24.42 -39.92 -21.06
CA GLU A 484 -24.49 -40.39 -22.47
C GLU A 484 -24.41 -39.29 -23.55
N SER A 485 -24.30 -37.98 -23.25
CA SER A 485 -24.42 -36.98 -24.34
C SER A 485 -23.23 -36.07 -24.65
N VAL A 486 -22.10 -36.09 -23.94
CA VAL A 486 -20.99 -35.18 -24.29
C VAL A 486 -19.62 -35.84 -24.10
N ILE A 487 -19.01 -36.20 -25.25
CA ILE A 487 -17.59 -36.55 -25.49
C ILE A 487 -17.26 -38.06 -25.48
N ILE A 488 -17.69 -38.73 -26.55
CA ILE A 488 -16.99 -39.87 -27.16
C ILE A 488 -15.90 -39.30 -28.08
N HIS A 489 -14.60 -39.39 -27.71
CA HIS A 489 -13.49 -39.74 -28.64
C HIS A 489 -12.04 -39.81 -28.10
N ILE A 490 -11.77 -39.90 -26.79
CA ILE A 490 -10.37 -40.12 -26.33
C ILE A 490 -10.33 -41.09 -25.14
N HIS A 491 -10.74 -42.34 -25.34
CA HIS A 491 -10.59 -43.42 -24.33
C HIS A 491 -10.21 -44.77 -24.99
N LYS A 492 -9.23 -44.71 -25.90
CA LYS A 492 -8.45 -45.88 -26.33
C LYS A 492 -7.03 -45.41 -26.57
N TRP A 493 -6.23 -45.34 -25.51
CA TRP A 493 -4.77 -45.44 -25.49
C TRP A 493 -4.30 -45.01 -24.09
N LEU A 494 -3.83 -45.98 -23.30
CA LEU A 494 -3.13 -45.92 -22.00
C LEU A 494 -3.89 -46.62 -20.85
N ASN A 495 -3.54 -47.90 -20.69
CA ASN A 495 -3.69 -48.68 -19.46
C ASN A 495 -3.20 -47.89 -18.24
N LEU A 496 -4.08 -47.62 -17.27
CA LEU A 496 -3.70 -47.22 -15.92
C LEU A 496 -4.66 -47.84 -14.90
N GLU A 497 -4.28 -49.00 -14.37
CA GLU A 497 -4.70 -49.50 -13.05
C GLU A 497 -4.12 -48.62 -11.93
N ILE A 498 -4.54 -47.35 -11.83
CA ILE A 498 -4.27 -46.49 -10.65
C ILE A 498 -5.41 -45.47 -10.51
N LEU A 499 -6.60 -45.91 -10.10
CA LEU A 499 -7.74 -45.01 -9.84
C LEU A 499 -8.45 -45.39 -8.54
N SER A 500 -7.76 -45.21 -7.41
CA SER A 500 -8.42 -45.07 -6.10
C SER A 500 -7.61 -44.10 -5.26
N ASN A 501 -8.22 -42.99 -4.84
CA ASN A 501 -8.01 -42.24 -3.58
C ASN A 501 -8.20 -40.72 -3.77
N ALA A 502 -9.27 -40.16 -3.17
CA ALA A 502 -9.38 -38.79 -2.66
C ALA A 502 -10.74 -38.56 -1.97
N PHE A 503 -10.93 -37.43 -1.29
CA PHE A 503 -12.16 -36.88 -0.69
C PHE A 503 -12.58 -37.34 0.73
N ILE A 504 -13.03 -36.39 1.58
CA ILE A 504 -13.19 -36.54 3.06
C ILE A 504 -14.68 -36.62 3.53
N ALA A 505 -15.51 -35.55 3.50
CA ALA A 505 -16.75 -35.49 4.32
C ALA A 505 -17.85 -36.52 4.01
N PHE A 506 -18.24 -36.69 2.74
CA PHE A 506 -19.34 -37.62 2.41
C PHE A 506 -18.90 -39.10 2.50
N SER A 507 -17.59 -39.37 2.55
CA SER A 507 -17.03 -40.71 2.74
C SER A 507 -16.92 -41.08 4.21
N THR A 508 -16.67 -40.09 5.07
CA THR A 508 -16.60 -40.27 6.52
C THR A 508 -17.97 -40.10 7.18
N ASN A 509 -18.96 -39.53 6.46
CA ASN A 509 -20.33 -39.33 6.93
C ASN A 509 -21.38 -39.69 5.85
N PRO A 510 -21.76 -40.99 5.75
CA PRO A 510 -22.75 -41.46 4.78
C PRO A 510 -24.14 -40.81 4.93
N GLU A 511 -24.52 -40.42 6.14
CA GLU A 511 -25.81 -39.74 6.38
C GLU A 511 -25.85 -38.34 5.78
N LEU A 512 -24.72 -37.64 5.77
CA LEU A 512 -24.60 -36.36 5.08
C LEU A 512 -24.67 -36.53 3.55
N ALA A 513 -24.08 -37.60 3.02
CA ALA A 513 -24.09 -37.90 1.58
C ALA A 513 -25.53 -38.10 1.05
N LYS A 514 -26.39 -38.76 1.82
CA LYS A 514 -27.82 -38.97 1.48
C LYS A 514 -28.60 -37.66 1.30
N ARG A 515 -28.13 -36.54 1.86
CA ARG A 515 -28.72 -35.20 1.73
C ARG A 515 -28.31 -34.47 0.45
N ILE A 516 -27.44 -35.07 -0.37
CA ILE A 516 -27.00 -34.49 -1.64
C ILE A 516 -27.70 -35.21 -2.80
N LYS A 517 -28.47 -34.45 -3.57
CA LYS A 517 -29.20 -34.97 -4.73
C LYS A 517 -28.27 -35.24 -5.92
N ILE A 518 -27.45 -34.25 -6.27
CA ILE A 518 -26.38 -34.36 -7.27
C ILE A 518 -25.20 -33.50 -6.80
N PHE A 519 -24.00 -34.04 -6.95
CA PHE A 519 -22.75 -33.34 -6.69
C PHE A 519 -22.05 -32.95 -7.99
N PHE A 520 -21.99 -31.64 -8.27
CA PHE A 520 -21.25 -31.06 -9.38
C PHE A 520 -19.84 -30.67 -8.92
N ALA A 521 -18.84 -31.42 -9.37
CA ALA A 521 -17.45 -31.17 -9.05
C ALA A 521 -16.75 -30.36 -10.15
N LEU A 522 -16.47 -29.09 -9.89
CA LEU A 522 -15.75 -28.20 -10.81
C LEU A 522 -14.27 -28.15 -10.45
N ALA A 523 -13.40 -28.46 -11.42
CA ALA A 523 -11.95 -28.62 -11.21
C ALA A 523 -11.65 -29.58 -10.03
N PRO A 524 -12.12 -30.84 -10.08
CA PRO A 524 -11.99 -31.77 -8.98
C PRO A 524 -10.52 -32.04 -8.65
N VAL A 525 -10.16 -31.85 -7.39
CA VAL A 525 -8.78 -32.04 -6.93
C VAL A 525 -8.66 -33.42 -6.29
N THR A 526 -8.38 -34.43 -7.12
CA THR A 526 -8.20 -35.84 -6.70
C THR A 526 -6.74 -36.20 -6.47
N THR A 527 -5.82 -35.63 -7.26
CA THR A 527 -4.37 -35.71 -7.03
C THR A 527 -3.70 -34.38 -7.36
N VAL A 528 -2.94 -33.84 -6.41
CA VAL A 528 -2.25 -32.55 -6.55
C VAL A 528 -0.77 -32.71 -6.90
N LYS A 529 -0.23 -33.93 -6.91
CA LYS A 529 1.20 -34.20 -7.22
C LYS A 529 1.62 -33.69 -8.59
N TYR A 530 0.72 -33.79 -9.57
CA TYR A 530 0.98 -33.39 -10.96
C TYR A 530 0.62 -31.93 -11.25
N THR A 531 0.27 -31.14 -10.22
CA THR A 531 -0.04 -29.72 -10.42
C THR A 531 1.14 -29.00 -11.06
N GLN A 532 0.86 -28.19 -12.09
CA GLN A 532 1.82 -27.30 -12.74
C GLN A 532 1.82 -25.90 -12.13
N SER A 533 0.97 -25.69 -11.11
CA SER A 533 0.89 -24.44 -10.36
C SER A 533 2.27 -24.07 -9.78
N PRO A 534 2.69 -22.79 -9.88
CA PRO A 534 3.87 -22.31 -9.18
C PRO A 534 3.81 -22.50 -7.66
N MET A 535 2.62 -22.69 -7.07
CA MET A 535 2.45 -23.07 -5.66
C MET A 535 3.12 -24.40 -5.32
N LYS A 536 3.36 -25.29 -6.31
CA LYS A 536 4.14 -26.51 -6.12
C LYS A 536 5.54 -26.23 -5.56
N LYS A 537 6.13 -25.07 -5.85
CA LYS A 537 7.43 -24.69 -5.28
C LYS A 537 7.39 -24.49 -3.76
N LEU A 538 6.22 -24.13 -3.20
CA LEU A 538 6.04 -23.98 -1.75
C LEU A 538 6.10 -25.33 -1.03
N THR A 539 5.83 -26.45 -1.71
CA THR A 539 5.82 -27.78 -1.09
C THR A 539 7.23 -28.33 -0.85
N ASN A 540 8.26 -27.72 -1.47
CA ASN A 540 9.67 -27.99 -1.20
C ASN A 540 10.15 -27.37 0.13
N LEU A 541 9.34 -26.50 0.76
CA LEU A 541 9.68 -25.87 2.02
C LEU A 541 9.27 -26.79 3.18
N SER A 542 10.12 -26.89 4.21
CA SER A 542 9.76 -27.63 5.42
C SER A 542 8.61 -26.95 6.15
N ARG A 543 7.83 -27.70 6.96
CA ARG A 543 6.75 -27.15 7.79
C ARG A 543 7.20 -25.94 8.61
N LYS A 544 8.41 -26.02 9.18
CA LYS A 544 9.01 -24.93 9.97
C LYS A 544 9.32 -23.71 9.10
N ALA A 545 9.82 -23.90 7.88
CA ALA A 545 10.05 -22.81 6.95
C ALA A 545 8.74 -22.12 6.51
N VAL A 546 7.69 -22.89 6.20
CA VAL A 546 6.36 -22.33 5.86
C VAL A 546 5.79 -21.52 7.03
N LYS A 547 5.89 -22.02 8.27
CA LYS A 547 5.47 -21.29 9.48
C LYS A 547 6.31 -20.04 9.75
N VAL A 548 7.61 -20.03 9.42
CA VAL A 548 8.45 -18.83 9.53
C VAL A 548 8.07 -17.78 8.48
N LEU A 549 7.73 -18.20 7.25
CA LEU A 549 7.44 -17.29 6.14
C LEU A 549 6.06 -16.65 6.23
N PHE A 550 5.05 -17.42 6.64
CA PHE A 550 3.65 -16.98 6.64
C PHE A 550 3.07 -16.85 8.06
N GLY A 551 3.86 -17.16 9.09
CA GLY A 551 3.40 -17.27 10.47
C GLY A 551 2.62 -18.56 10.73
N ASP A 552 2.07 -18.69 11.93
CA ASP A 552 1.20 -19.81 12.33
C ASP A 552 -0.29 -19.58 12.05
N LYS A 553 -0.62 -18.47 11.37
CA LYS A 553 -1.98 -17.95 11.28
C LYS A 553 -2.56 -18.05 9.87
N MET A 554 -2.62 -16.92 9.17
CA MET A 554 -3.34 -16.79 7.91
C MET A 554 -2.38 -16.82 6.71
N PHE A 555 -2.73 -17.60 5.70
CA PHE A 555 -2.12 -17.59 4.38
C PHE A 555 -2.96 -16.77 3.40
N SER A 556 -2.29 -15.95 2.58
CA SER A 556 -2.90 -15.05 1.59
C SER A 556 -3.97 -14.11 2.17
N PRO A 557 -3.63 -13.30 3.20
CA PRO A 557 -4.56 -12.29 3.70
C PRO A 557 -4.97 -11.33 2.58
N HIS A 558 -6.23 -10.90 2.58
CA HIS A 558 -6.63 -9.72 1.82
C HIS A 558 -5.99 -8.48 2.46
N THR A 559 -5.03 -7.84 1.79
CA THR A 559 -4.30 -6.68 2.33
C THR A 559 -4.70 -5.36 1.68
N PHE A 560 -4.38 -4.23 2.35
CA PHE A 560 -4.48 -2.90 1.76
C PHE A 560 -3.64 -2.76 0.48
N PHE A 561 -2.53 -3.50 0.37
CA PHE A 561 -1.71 -3.53 -0.84
C PHE A 561 -2.46 -4.20 -2.01
N ASP A 562 -3.18 -5.29 -1.76
CA ASP A 562 -4.01 -5.94 -2.78
C ASP A 562 -5.15 -5.02 -3.24
N GLN A 563 -5.75 -4.26 -2.31
CA GLN A 563 -6.73 -3.21 -2.60
C GLN A 563 -6.14 -2.10 -3.47
N PHE A 564 -4.93 -1.62 -3.14
CA PHE A 564 -4.25 -0.60 -3.93
C PHE A 564 -3.95 -1.07 -5.35
N ILE A 565 -3.42 -2.29 -5.52
CA ILE A 565 -3.13 -2.87 -6.83
C ILE A 565 -4.43 -3.03 -7.63
N ALA A 566 -5.46 -3.61 -7.04
CA ALA A 566 -6.74 -3.79 -7.71
C ALA A 566 -7.38 -2.45 -8.16
N THR A 567 -7.44 -1.45 -7.28
CA THR A 567 -8.12 -0.16 -7.57
C THR A 567 -7.31 0.80 -8.43
N LYS A 568 -6.01 0.96 -8.15
CA LYS A 568 -5.17 2.02 -8.76
C LYS A 568 -4.36 1.53 -9.95
N VAL A 569 -4.06 0.23 -9.99
CA VAL A 569 -3.26 -0.41 -11.04
C VAL A 569 -4.18 -1.17 -12.01
N CYS A 570 -4.95 -2.15 -11.53
CA CYS A 570 -5.67 -3.11 -12.40
C CYS A 570 -6.89 -2.54 -13.14
N ASN A 571 -7.49 -1.45 -12.65
CA ASN A 571 -8.57 -0.74 -13.36
C ASN A 571 -8.06 -0.05 -14.65
N ARG A 572 -6.75 0.23 -14.77
CA ARG A 572 -6.21 0.89 -15.97
C ARG A 572 -5.95 -0.12 -17.08
N LYS A 573 -6.48 0.16 -18.29
CA LYS A 573 -6.31 -0.68 -19.49
C LYS A 573 -4.86 -1.15 -19.74
N ILE A 574 -3.88 -0.27 -19.50
CA ILE A 574 -2.46 -0.57 -19.74
C ILE A 574 -1.88 -1.64 -18.79
N PHE A 575 -2.41 -1.76 -17.58
CA PHE A 575 -1.92 -2.70 -16.57
C PHE A 575 -2.73 -4.01 -16.52
N ARG A 576 -3.79 -4.14 -17.35
CA ARG A 576 -4.63 -5.35 -17.39
C ARG A 576 -3.82 -6.63 -17.58
N ARG A 577 -2.83 -6.63 -18.50
CA ARG A 577 -1.98 -7.79 -18.76
C ARG A 577 -1.06 -8.14 -17.58
N ILE A 578 -0.59 -7.13 -16.85
CA ILE A 578 0.24 -7.33 -15.65
C ILE A 578 -0.63 -7.87 -14.52
N CYS A 579 -1.81 -7.29 -14.29
CA CYS A 579 -2.73 -7.73 -13.27
C CYS A 579 -3.30 -9.12 -13.51
N SER A 580 -3.62 -9.47 -14.76
CA SER A 580 -4.03 -10.82 -15.11
C SER A 580 -2.90 -11.82 -14.87
N ASN A 581 -1.66 -11.47 -15.20
CA ASN A 581 -0.53 -12.35 -14.91
C ASN A 581 -0.29 -12.47 -13.40
N PHE A 582 -0.44 -11.39 -12.63
CA PHE A 582 -0.23 -11.37 -11.19
C PHE A 582 -1.28 -12.21 -10.43
N ILE A 583 -2.57 -11.92 -10.61
CA ILE A 583 -3.67 -12.59 -9.89
C ILE A 583 -3.69 -14.10 -10.15
N PHE A 584 -3.29 -14.51 -11.35
CA PHE A 584 -3.23 -15.90 -11.77
C PHE A 584 -1.81 -16.45 -11.77
N THR A 585 -0.84 -15.79 -11.11
CA THR A 585 0.54 -16.30 -11.00
C THR A 585 0.55 -17.66 -10.32
N LEU A 586 -0.34 -17.86 -9.34
CA LEU A 586 -0.37 -19.10 -8.55
C LEU A 586 -1.26 -20.17 -9.19
N SER A 587 -2.31 -19.80 -9.92
CA SER A 587 -3.32 -20.74 -10.43
C SER A 587 -3.33 -20.91 -11.96
N GLY A 588 -2.73 -19.99 -12.71
CA GLY A 588 -2.84 -19.90 -14.17
C GLY A 588 -4.20 -19.35 -14.64
N PHE A 589 -4.28 -18.88 -15.89
CA PHE A 589 -5.53 -18.45 -16.53
C PHE A 589 -5.47 -18.47 -18.06
N ASP A 590 -6.65 -18.49 -18.69
CA ASP A 590 -6.81 -18.27 -20.12
C ASP A 590 -7.36 -16.85 -20.38
N PRO A 591 -6.58 -15.94 -21.01
CA PRO A 591 -7.01 -14.59 -21.31
C PRO A 591 -8.20 -14.50 -22.28
N LYS A 592 -8.47 -15.54 -23.08
CA LYS A 592 -9.63 -15.56 -24.00
C LYS A 592 -10.96 -15.77 -23.28
N ASN A 593 -10.92 -16.50 -22.17
CA ASN A 593 -12.10 -16.85 -21.37
C ASN A 593 -12.30 -15.93 -20.16
N LEU A 594 -11.38 -14.98 -19.94
CA LEU A 594 -11.45 -14.04 -18.85
C LEU A 594 -11.99 -12.68 -19.32
N ASN A 595 -13.04 -12.17 -18.67
CA ASN A 595 -13.47 -10.80 -18.89
C ASN A 595 -12.45 -9.80 -18.30
N THR A 596 -11.45 -9.43 -19.11
CA THR A 596 -10.35 -8.53 -18.70
C THR A 596 -10.80 -7.12 -18.30
N SER A 597 -12.05 -6.74 -18.61
CA SER A 597 -12.62 -5.48 -18.14
C SER A 597 -12.98 -5.48 -16.65
N ARG A 598 -13.03 -6.66 -16.01
CA ARG A 598 -13.34 -6.86 -14.58
C ARG A 598 -12.17 -7.41 -13.77
N LEU A 599 -10.94 -7.31 -14.32
CA LEU A 599 -9.73 -7.82 -13.67
C LEU A 599 -9.47 -7.21 -12.31
N ASP A 600 -9.80 -5.93 -12.15
CA ASP A 600 -9.78 -5.19 -10.90
C ASP A 600 -10.74 -5.81 -9.87
N VAL A 601 -11.96 -6.17 -10.28
CA VAL A 601 -12.96 -6.85 -9.42
C VAL A 601 -12.50 -8.27 -9.05
N TYR A 602 -11.96 -9.02 -10.00
CA TYR A 602 -11.42 -10.35 -9.71
C TYR A 602 -10.28 -10.25 -8.72
N PHE A 603 -9.37 -9.28 -8.89
CA PHE A 603 -8.24 -9.08 -7.98
C PHE A 603 -8.70 -8.75 -6.56
N ALA A 604 -9.66 -7.84 -6.44
CA ALA A 604 -10.29 -7.45 -5.17
C ALA A 604 -10.92 -8.61 -4.39
N GLN A 605 -11.43 -9.61 -5.09
CA GLN A 605 -12.25 -10.67 -4.50
C GLN A 605 -11.53 -12.02 -4.46
N SER A 606 -10.39 -12.13 -5.15
CA SER A 606 -9.69 -13.41 -5.38
C SER A 606 -9.02 -14.03 -4.16
N SER A 607 -8.64 -13.23 -3.16
CA SER A 607 -7.92 -13.70 -1.97
C SER A 607 -8.70 -13.37 -0.69
N ALA A 608 -9.46 -14.32 -0.18
CA ALA A 608 -10.15 -14.22 1.11
C ALA A 608 -9.37 -14.82 2.29
N GLY A 609 -8.24 -15.49 1.99
CA GLY A 609 -7.35 -16.12 2.96
C GLY A 609 -7.83 -17.48 3.49
N THR A 610 -6.88 -18.26 4.02
CA THR A 610 -7.11 -19.54 4.72
C THR A 610 -6.05 -19.75 5.80
N SER A 611 -6.07 -20.84 6.58
CA SER A 611 -4.99 -21.13 7.53
C SER A 611 -3.70 -21.57 6.83
N VAL A 612 -2.56 -21.22 7.42
CA VAL A 612 -1.25 -21.77 7.01
C VAL A 612 -1.23 -23.30 7.15
N GLN A 613 -1.98 -23.85 8.12
CA GLN A 613 -2.13 -25.29 8.29
C GLN A 613 -2.87 -25.97 7.12
N THR A 614 -3.88 -25.32 6.53
CA THR A 614 -4.52 -25.80 5.28
C THR A 614 -3.51 -25.86 4.13
N MET A 615 -2.60 -24.89 4.04
CA MET A 615 -1.53 -24.90 3.04
C MET A 615 -0.50 -26.00 3.28
N LEU A 616 -0.17 -26.29 4.53
CA LEU A 616 0.68 -27.42 4.89
C LEU A 616 0.03 -28.76 4.53
N HIS A 617 -1.27 -28.90 4.77
CA HIS A 617 -2.03 -30.09 4.37
C HIS A 617 -2.00 -30.25 2.84
N TRP A 618 -2.27 -29.18 2.09
CA TRP A 618 -2.16 -29.21 0.63
C TRP A 618 -0.74 -29.62 0.16
N ALA A 619 0.31 -29.11 0.80
CA ALA A 619 1.70 -29.48 0.49
C ALA A 619 2.02 -30.96 0.78
N GLN A 620 1.47 -31.53 1.87
CA GLN A 620 1.59 -32.97 2.17
C GLN A 620 0.95 -33.83 1.07
N ALA A 621 -0.23 -33.43 0.59
CA ALA A 621 -0.90 -34.12 -0.50
C ALA A 621 -0.10 -34.05 -1.83
N VAL A 622 0.56 -32.91 -2.11
CA VAL A 622 1.43 -32.77 -3.30
C VAL A 622 2.66 -33.67 -3.20
N ASN A 623 3.33 -33.67 -2.04
CA ASN A 623 4.60 -34.38 -1.85
C ASN A 623 4.41 -35.90 -1.79
N SER A 624 3.38 -36.37 -1.07
CA SER A 624 3.06 -37.80 -0.99
C SER A 624 2.46 -38.34 -2.29
N GLY A 625 1.76 -37.47 -3.06
CA GLY A 625 0.88 -37.89 -4.15
C GLY A 625 -0.30 -38.72 -3.74
N ARG A 626 -0.57 -38.79 -2.43
CA ARG A 626 -1.73 -39.41 -1.83
C ARG A 626 -2.56 -38.32 -1.18
N PHE A 627 -3.87 -38.40 -1.37
CA PHE A 627 -4.78 -37.59 -0.60
C PHE A 627 -5.07 -38.32 0.71
N GLN A 628 -4.67 -37.74 1.83
CA GLN A 628 -4.68 -38.34 3.16
C GLN A 628 -4.89 -37.24 4.20
N ALA A 629 -5.33 -37.60 5.41
CA ALA A 629 -5.51 -36.66 6.50
C ALA A 629 -4.21 -35.91 6.88
N PHE A 630 -4.35 -34.75 7.52
CA PHE A 630 -3.23 -33.91 7.89
C PHE A 630 -2.25 -34.62 8.82
N ASP A 631 -1.03 -34.87 8.36
CA ASP A 631 0.00 -35.51 9.20
C ASP A 631 0.61 -34.48 10.15
N TRP A 632 0.44 -34.61 11.46
CA TRP A 632 0.97 -33.71 12.47
C TRP A 632 2.48 -33.84 12.71
N GLY A 633 3.17 -34.78 12.06
CA GLY A 633 4.63 -34.91 12.10
C GLY A 633 5.18 -35.59 13.35
N ASN A 634 4.31 -36.05 14.24
CA ASN A 634 4.64 -36.96 15.35
C ASN A 634 3.50 -38.00 15.49
N PRO A 635 3.81 -39.31 15.56
CA PRO A 635 2.85 -40.36 15.88
C PRO A 635 1.90 -40.04 17.04
N ASP A 636 2.36 -39.44 18.15
CA ASP A 636 1.46 -39.14 19.28
C ASP A 636 0.42 -38.07 18.94
N GLN A 637 0.79 -37.08 18.14
CA GLN A 637 -0.14 -36.06 17.68
C GLN A 637 -1.11 -36.64 16.64
N ASN A 638 -0.63 -37.49 15.74
CA ASN A 638 -1.51 -38.20 14.81
C ASN A 638 -2.47 -39.14 15.56
N MET A 639 -2.04 -39.81 16.62
CA MET A 639 -2.89 -40.62 17.49
C MET A 639 -3.94 -39.80 18.23
N LYS A 640 -3.56 -38.62 18.75
CA LYS A 640 -4.48 -37.70 19.41
C LYS A 640 -5.57 -37.18 18.46
N HIS A 641 -5.27 -37.03 17.17
CA HIS A 641 -6.18 -36.48 16.17
C HIS A 641 -6.93 -37.54 15.35
N PHE A 642 -6.39 -38.74 15.15
CA PHE A 642 -6.94 -39.76 14.23
C PHE A 642 -7.00 -41.20 14.79
N HIS A 643 -6.49 -41.46 16.00
CA HIS A 643 -6.55 -42.79 16.64
C HIS A 643 -6.06 -43.98 15.76
N GLN A 644 -4.90 -43.88 15.06
CA GLN A 644 -4.36 -44.96 14.21
C GLN A 644 -2.87 -45.30 14.47
N GLU A 645 -2.56 -46.58 14.73
CA GLU A 645 -1.21 -47.12 15.05
C GLU A 645 -0.19 -47.09 13.87
N PRO A 646 1.14 -47.04 14.13
CA PRO A 646 2.15 -46.95 13.09
C PRO A 646 2.52 -48.32 12.49
N LYS A 647 2.46 -48.43 11.15
CA LYS A 647 3.06 -49.55 10.39
C LYS A 647 4.53 -49.25 10.10
N GLY A 648 5.44 -50.00 10.73
CA GLY A 648 6.89 -49.92 10.52
C GLY A 648 7.41 -50.79 9.37
N ILE A 649 8.63 -50.48 8.89
CA ILE A 649 9.57 -51.37 8.19
C ILE A 649 11.01 -50.96 8.59
N PRO A 650 11.99 -51.89 8.74
CA PRO A 650 13.04 -51.80 9.77
C PRO A 650 14.49 -51.60 9.26
N THR A 651 15.37 -51.21 10.21
CA THR A 651 16.81 -51.57 10.35
C THR A 651 17.77 -51.11 9.23
N MET A 652 19.05 -50.81 9.42
CA MET A 652 20.04 -50.72 10.50
C MET A 652 21.33 -50.28 9.76
N TRP A 653 22.33 -49.72 10.45
CA TRP A 653 23.62 -49.22 9.94
C TRP A 653 23.66 -47.74 9.54
N LEU A 654 23.92 -46.86 10.52
CA LEU A 654 25.18 -46.09 10.56
C LEU A 654 25.33 -45.37 11.92
N PHE A 655 25.30 -46.14 13.02
CA PHE A 655 25.44 -45.62 14.39
C PHE A 655 26.90 -45.62 14.89
N LEU A 656 27.90 -45.76 14.00
CA LEU A 656 29.28 -46.03 14.46
C LEU A 656 30.38 -45.14 13.88
N THR A 657 30.10 -44.07 13.15
CA THR A 657 31.18 -43.28 12.51
C THR A 657 31.23 -41.79 12.83
N THR A 658 30.39 -41.24 13.70
CA THR A 658 30.48 -39.78 13.99
C THR A 658 30.28 -39.41 15.46
N ALA A 659 30.65 -40.33 16.36
CA ALA A 659 30.77 -40.07 17.79
C ALA A 659 32.20 -39.64 18.22
N TYR A 660 33.06 -39.18 17.30
CA TYR A 660 34.46 -38.85 17.65
C TYR A 660 35.01 -37.50 17.16
N LEU A 661 34.15 -36.52 16.87
CA LEU A 661 34.56 -35.11 16.75
C LEU A 661 33.59 -34.27 17.60
N ILE A 662 33.65 -34.46 18.91
CA ILE A 662 34.40 -33.63 19.87
C ILE A 662 33.44 -32.67 20.56
N CYS A 663 33.23 -33.00 21.83
CA CYS A 663 32.83 -32.10 22.89
C CYS A 663 33.76 -30.88 22.88
N GLY A 664 33.21 -29.74 22.47
CA GLY A 664 33.88 -28.44 22.44
C GLY A 664 32.81 -27.36 22.56
N THR A 665 32.46 -27.08 23.80
CA THR A 665 31.43 -26.15 24.27
C THR A 665 31.44 -24.77 23.61
N LEU A 666 30.25 -24.14 23.55
CA LEU A 666 29.98 -22.68 23.49
C LEU A 666 29.96 -22.00 22.10
N ASN A 667 28.77 -21.90 21.49
CA ASN A 667 28.03 -20.63 21.41
C ASN A 667 26.71 -20.77 20.64
N ALA A 668 25.67 -20.15 21.20
CA ALA A 668 24.36 -20.01 20.59
C ALA A 668 24.38 -18.97 19.45
N ALA A 669 24.39 -19.43 18.20
CA ALA A 669 23.89 -18.71 17.01
C ALA A 669 24.08 -19.63 15.79
N GLY A 670 23.02 -20.14 15.14
CA GLY A 670 23.26 -20.88 13.89
C GLY A 670 22.20 -21.75 13.23
N PHE A 671 20.91 -21.71 13.62
CA PHE A 671 19.96 -22.73 13.10
C PHE A 671 18.90 -22.28 12.06
N PHE A 672 18.90 -21.04 11.56
CA PHE A 672 18.26 -20.69 10.27
C PHE A 672 19.07 -19.61 9.55
N ASN A 673 20.02 -19.99 8.69
CA ASN A 673 20.69 -19.03 7.82
C ASN A 673 19.82 -18.74 6.57
N LEU A 674 18.81 -17.86 6.76
CA LEU A 674 18.00 -17.28 5.68
C LEU A 674 18.78 -16.22 4.87
N GLU A 675 19.90 -15.80 5.41
CA GLU A 675 20.88 -14.95 4.76
C GLU A 675 21.84 -15.87 3.98
N LYS A 676 22.09 -15.54 2.70
CA LYS A 676 23.28 -16.05 2.02
C LYS A 676 24.49 -15.41 2.70
N GLU A 677 25.62 -16.11 2.76
CA GLU A 677 26.87 -15.43 3.09
C GLU A 677 27.04 -14.30 2.07
N PRO A 678 27.12 -13.03 2.53
CA PRO A 678 27.30 -11.91 1.64
C PRO A 678 28.59 -12.10 0.87
N ASN A 679 28.59 -11.71 -0.41
CA ASN A 679 29.84 -11.61 -1.15
C ASN A 679 30.78 -10.68 -0.35
N PRO A 680 32.07 -11.03 -0.18
CA PRO A 680 32.99 -10.24 0.65
C PRO A 680 33.11 -8.79 0.19
N GLU A 681 32.93 -8.55 -1.11
CA GLU A 681 32.97 -7.23 -1.75
C GLU A 681 31.85 -6.28 -1.29
N VAL A 682 30.80 -6.80 -0.65
CA VAL A 682 29.70 -5.99 -0.07
C VAL A 682 30.21 -4.98 0.95
N TRP A 683 31.26 -5.33 1.69
CA TRP A 683 31.81 -4.53 2.79
C TRP A 683 33.13 -3.85 2.44
N MET A 684 33.63 -4.08 1.23
CA MET A 684 34.92 -3.59 0.77
C MET A 684 34.79 -2.21 0.13
N SER A 685 35.73 -1.32 0.43
CA SER A 685 36.03 -0.13 -0.38
C SER A 685 36.53 -0.54 -1.77
N THR A 686 36.53 0.41 -2.71
CA THR A 686 37.10 0.20 -4.05
C THR A 686 38.54 -0.32 -4.00
N SER A 687 39.38 0.22 -3.12
CA SER A 687 40.76 -0.24 -2.92
C SER A 687 40.85 -1.70 -2.45
N GLU A 688 39.94 -2.10 -1.54
CA GLU A 688 39.87 -3.48 -1.06
C GLU A 688 39.35 -4.42 -2.15
N ILE A 689 38.37 -4.03 -2.98
CA ILE A 689 37.90 -4.83 -4.13
C ILE A 689 39.04 -5.08 -5.13
N ILE A 690 39.87 -4.06 -5.41
CA ILE A 690 41.02 -4.17 -6.32
C ILE A 690 42.04 -5.18 -5.79
N THR A 691 42.46 -5.00 -4.54
CA THR A 691 43.47 -5.85 -3.89
C THR A 691 42.97 -7.28 -3.65
N TYR A 692 41.69 -7.45 -3.28
CA TYR A 692 41.03 -8.75 -3.15
C TYR A 692 41.09 -9.57 -4.45
N ASN A 693 40.96 -8.90 -5.60
CA ASN A 693 41.07 -9.55 -6.91
C ASN A 693 42.52 -9.77 -7.39
N GLY A 694 43.52 -9.39 -6.58
CA GLY A 694 44.95 -9.60 -6.83
C GLY A 694 45.64 -8.49 -7.64
N TYR A 695 45.00 -7.33 -7.81
CA TYR A 695 45.56 -6.20 -8.54
C TYR A 695 46.23 -5.17 -7.59
N PRO A 696 47.22 -4.41 -8.07
CA PRO A 696 47.73 -3.26 -7.33
C PRO A 696 46.67 -2.17 -7.22
N SER A 697 46.54 -1.57 -6.04
CA SER A 697 45.61 -0.46 -5.79
C SER A 697 46.35 0.75 -5.26
N GLU A 698 46.10 1.91 -5.84
CA GLU A 698 46.51 3.22 -5.31
C GLU A 698 45.27 4.11 -5.15
N GLU A 699 45.28 4.98 -4.14
CA GLU A 699 44.22 5.97 -3.91
C GLU A 699 44.83 7.37 -3.77
N TYR A 700 44.14 8.35 -4.35
CA TYR A 700 44.58 9.74 -4.39
C TYR A 700 43.44 10.67 -4.04
N GLU A 701 43.78 11.78 -3.38
CA GLU A 701 42.87 12.90 -3.15
C GLU A 701 43.16 14.01 -4.16
N VAL A 702 42.14 14.41 -4.91
CA VAL A 702 42.22 15.52 -5.86
C VAL A 702 41.38 16.66 -5.33
N THR A 703 41.99 17.82 -5.12
CA THR A 703 41.22 19.03 -4.79
C THR A 703 40.85 19.78 -6.06
N THR A 704 39.55 19.98 -6.28
CA THR A 704 39.04 20.82 -7.35
C THR A 704 39.34 22.30 -7.11
N GLN A 705 39.27 23.10 -8.18
CA GLN A 705 39.49 24.54 -8.10
C GLN A 705 38.50 25.23 -7.15
N ASP A 706 37.25 24.77 -7.11
CA ASP A 706 36.22 25.32 -6.24
C ASP A 706 36.25 24.75 -4.81
N GLY A 707 37.13 23.78 -4.52
CA GLY A 707 37.49 23.36 -3.17
C GLY A 707 36.98 21.99 -2.72
N TYR A 708 36.29 21.23 -3.57
CA TYR A 708 35.91 19.84 -3.27
C TYR A 708 37.13 18.94 -3.27
N ILE A 709 37.12 17.95 -2.38
CA ILE A 709 38.18 16.94 -2.28
C ILE A 709 37.58 15.60 -2.75
N LEU A 710 38.08 15.11 -3.88
CA LEU A 710 37.58 13.94 -4.58
C LEU A 710 38.53 12.76 -4.35
N SER A 711 37.99 11.58 -4.04
CA SER A 711 38.77 10.34 -4.02
C SER A 711 38.86 9.72 -5.41
N VAL A 712 40.07 9.35 -5.82
CA VAL A 712 40.36 8.72 -7.12
C VAL A 712 41.16 7.44 -6.89
N ASN A 713 40.69 6.33 -7.43
CA ASN A 713 41.37 5.03 -7.35
C ASN A 713 42.12 4.72 -8.65
N ARG A 714 43.22 3.99 -8.54
CA ARG A 714 44.07 3.61 -9.68
C ARG A 714 44.50 2.16 -9.60
N ILE A 715 44.45 1.46 -10.74
CA ILE A 715 45.07 0.17 -10.98
C ILE A 715 46.24 0.37 -11.96
N PRO A 716 47.50 0.47 -11.47
CA PRO A 716 48.63 0.82 -12.32
C PRO A 716 49.04 -0.25 -13.33
N HIS A 717 48.75 -1.54 -13.08
CA HIS A 717 49.02 -2.64 -14.01
C HIS A 717 48.17 -3.89 -13.70
N GLY A 718 48.08 -4.81 -14.66
CA GLY A 718 47.41 -6.10 -14.50
C GLY A 718 48.18 -7.11 -13.63
N ARG A 719 47.53 -8.23 -13.30
CA ARG A 719 48.04 -9.23 -12.31
C ARG A 719 49.30 -9.96 -12.75
N LYS A 720 49.41 -10.22 -14.05
CA LYS A 720 50.50 -11.01 -14.65
C LYS A 720 51.68 -10.13 -15.09
N ASP A 721 51.57 -8.82 -14.91
CA ASP A 721 52.39 -7.83 -15.62
C ASP A 721 53.44 -7.12 -14.74
N THR A 722 53.97 -7.83 -13.75
CA THR A 722 54.96 -7.30 -12.78
C THR A 722 56.34 -7.02 -13.38
N LYS A 723 56.57 -7.35 -14.66
CA LYS A 723 57.88 -7.25 -15.33
C LYS A 723 57.96 -6.19 -16.44
N ILE A 724 56.86 -5.55 -16.84
CA ILE A 724 56.90 -4.47 -17.84
C ILE A 724 57.15 -3.13 -17.13
N THR A 725 58.33 -2.56 -17.38
CA THR A 725 58.86 -1.32 -16.77
C THR A 725 58.59 -0.05 -17.60
N GLY A 726 57.76 -0.13 -18.65
CA GLY A 726 57.42 1.00 -19.52
C GLY A 726 56.20 1.83 -19.08
N ALA A 727 56.11 3.07 -19.58
CA ALA A 727 54.95 3.94 -19.36
C ALA A 727 53.71 3.38 -20.07
N ARG A 728 52.65 3.08 -19.31
CA ARG A 728 51.40 2.51 -19.82
C ARG A 728 50.45 3.62 -20.29
N PRO A 729 49.66 3.41 -21.36
CA PRO A 729 48.63 4.35 -21.77
C PRO A 729 47.56 4.46 -20.68
N VAL A 730 47.14 5.69 -20.38
CA VAL A 730 46.19 5.98 -19.30
C VAL A 730 44.77 5.88 -19.80
N VAL A 731 43.90 5.25 -19.01
CA VAL A 731 42.44 5.22 -19.21
C VAL A 731 41.75 5.74 -17.96
N TYR A 732 40.85 6.72 -18.12
CA TYR A 732 40.03 7.25 -17.05
C TYR A 732 38.57 6.80 -17.19
N LEU A 733 38.00 6.25 -16.11
CA LEU A 733 36.64 5.73 -16.04
C LEU A 733 35.75 6.59 -15.13
N GLN A 734 34.63 7.10 -15.66
CA GLN A 734 33.69 7.98 -14.96
C GLN A 734 32.30 7.35 -14.82
N HIS A 735 31.86 7.16 -13.58
CA HIS A 735 30.63 6.44 -13.22
C HIS A 735 29.31 7.19 -13.52
N ALA A 736 28.18 6.50 -13.30
CA ALA A 736 26.81 6.99 -13.49
C ALA A 736 26.25 7.84 -12.34
N LEU A 737 25.05 8.40 -12.52
CA LEU A 737 24.27 9.03 -11.45
C LEU A 737 24.00 8.03 -10.31
N PHE A 738 24.16 8.48 -9.05
CA PHE A 738 24.03 7.64 -7.84
C PHE A 738 24.95 6.42 -7.78
N SER A 739 25.98 6.36 -8.62
CA SER A 739 27.01 5.33 -8.57
C SER A 739 28.29 5.91 -7.97
N ASP A 740 29.28 5.05 -7.72
CA ASP A 740 30.66 5.44 -7.51
C ASP A 740 31.59 4.67 -8.45
N ASN A 741 32.90 4.79 -8.23
CA ASN A 741 33.91 4.14 -9.05
C ASN A 741 33.99 2.62 -8.89
N ALA A 742 33.36 2.01 -7.88
CA ALA A 742 33.29 0.55 -7.73
C ALA A 742 32.50 -0.11 -8.86
N SER A 743 31.56 0.62 -9.49
CA SER A 743 30.77 0.14 -10.65
C SER A 743 31.57 -0.45 -11.81
N TRP A 744 32.85 -0.11 -11.93
CA TRP A 744 33.77 -0.66 -12.94
C TRP A 744 34.40 -2.01 -12.55
N LEU A 745 34.16 -2.47 -11.32
CA LEU A 745 34.85 -3.56 -10.62
C LEU A 745 33.91 -4.56 -9.92
N GLU A 746 32.60 -4.28 -9.84
CA GLU A 746 31.64 -5.06 -9.04
C GLU A 746 31.38 -6.49 -9.54
N ASN A 747 31.67 -6.76 -10.82
CA ASN A 747 31.72 -8.11 -11.39
C ASN A 747 33.10 -8.76 -11.17
N PHE A 748 33.21 -10.06 -11.46
CA PHE A 748 34.49 -10.75 -11.43
C PHE A 748 35.51 -10.14 -12.41
N ALA A 749 36.80 -10.36 -12.17
CA ALA A 749 37.90 -9.77 -12.97
C ALA A 749 37.80 -9.96 -14.48
N ASN A 750 37.15 -11.03 -14.97
CA ASN A 750 36.93 -11.29 -16.39
C ASN A 750 35.68 -10.62 -16.98
N GLY A 751 34.83 -10.02 -16.15
CA GLY A 751 33.57 -9.36 -16.51
C GLY A 751 33.51 -7.89 -16.13
N SER A 752 34.60 -7.31 -15.64
CA SER A 752 34.70 -5.93 -15.15
C SER A 752 35.71 -5.14 -15.98
N LEU A 753 35.28 -4.02 -16.57
CA LEU A 753 36.09 -3.25 -17.51
C LEU A 753 37.40 -2.74 -16.89
N GLY A 754 37.39 -2.30 -15.62
CA GLY A 754 38.59 -1.80 -14.96
C GLY A 754 39.71 -2.85 -14.87
N PHE A 755 39.35 -4.08 -14.52
CA PHE A 755 40.28 -5.22 -14.46
C PHE A 755 40.75 -5.65 -15.85
N LEU A 756 39.84 -5.73 -16.83
CA LEU A 756 40.19 -6.11 -18.20
C LEU A 756 41.15 -5.13 -18.88
N LEU A 757 41.00 -3.83 -18.62
CA LEU A 757 41.92 -2.81 -19.12
C LEU A 757 43.31 -2.93 -18.47
N ALA A 758 43.39 -3.15 -17.17
CA ALA A 758 44.66 -3.36 -16.47
C ALA A 758 45.38 -4.61 -17.00
N ASP A 759 44.66 -5.74 -17.16
CA ASP A 759 45.20 -6.96 -17.75
C ASP A 759 45.55 -6.80 -19.25
N ALA A 760 44.96 -5.82 -19.95
CA ALA A 760 45.30 -5.45 -21.32
C ALA A 760 46.49 -4.47 -21.44
N GLY A 761 47.13 -4.09 -20.32
CA GLY A 761 48.34 -3.27 -20.29
C GLY A 761 48.13 -1.76 -20.13
N TYR A 762 46.94 -1.34 -19.70
CA TYR A 762 46.61 0.08 -19.47
C TYR A 762 46.81 0.47 -18.00
N ASP A 763 47.11 1.76 -17.76
CA ASP A 763 47.07 2.40 -16.44
C ASP A 763 45.66 2.94 -16.19
N VAL A 764 44.90 2.28 -15.31
CA VAL A 764 43.46 2.53 -15.15
C VAL A 764 43.20 3.43 -13.96
N TRP A 765 42.52 4.56 -14.21
CA TRP A 765 42.12 5.55 -13.21
C TRP A 765 40.60 5.63 -13.13
N MET A 766 40.05 5.70 -11.93
CA MET A 766 38.61 5.66 -11.70
C MET A 766 38.20 6.74 -10.69
N GLY A 767 37.49 7.76 -11.18
CA GLY A 767 37.15 8.93 -10.37
C GLY A 767 35.79 8.86 -9.71
N ASN A 768 35.66 9.53 -8.57
CA ASN A 768 34.38 9.78 -7.90
C ASN A 768 33.92 11.22 -8.11
N SER A 769 32.63 11.41 -8.41
CA SER A 769 32.04 12.75 -8.50
C SER A 769 31.72 13.33 -7.14
N ARG A 770 31.84 14.66 -7.00
CA ARG A 770 31.47 15.40 -5.78
C ARG A 770 30.10 14.98 -5.22
N GLY A 771 30.04 14.83 -3.90
CA GLY A 771 28.82 14.50 -3.15
C GLY A 771 28.39 13.03 -3.14
N ASN A 772 29.04 12.15 -3.90
CA ASN A 772 28.92 10.71 -3.68
C ASN A 772 29.62 10.30 -2.36
N THR A 773 29.47 9.04 -1.91
CA THR A 773 30.00 8.56 -0.62
C THR A 773 31.46 8.94 -0.37
N TRP A 774 32.33 8.84 -1.37
CA TRP A 774 33.77 9.03 -1.25
C TRP A 774 34.26 10.47 -1.47
N SER A 775 33.42 11.32 -2.07
CA SER A 775 33.79 12.70 -2.44
C SER A 775 32.92 13.75 -1.73
N ARG A 776 32.74 13.57 -0.41
CA ARG A 776 31.93 14.41 0.48
C ARG A 776 32.74 15.38 1.35
N ARG A 777 33.87 15.85 0.85
CA ARG A 777 34.74 16.79 1.57
C ARG A 777 34.98 18.06 0.76
N HIS A 778 35.20 19.15 1.48
CA HIS A 778 35.53 20.45 0.93
C HIS A 778 36.58 21.10 1.82
N LYS A 779 37.44 21.96 1.25
CA LYS A 779 38.43 22.74 2.00
C LYS A 779 37.82 23.62 3.09
N THR A 780 36.58 24.07 2.89
CA THR A 780 35.93 25.11 3.71
C THR A 780 34.48 24.84 4.09
N LEU A 781 33.74 24.04 3.31
CA LEU A 781 32.30 23.86 3.47
C LEU A 781 31.99 22.53 4.13
N SER A 782 31.01 22.50 5.03
CA SER A 782 30.52 21.27 5.66
C SER A 782 29.39 20.65 4.84
N VAL A 783 29.30 19.31 4.83
CA VAL A 783 28.15 18.56 4.27
C VAL A 783 26.80 18.96 4.88
N LYS A 784 26.79 19.62 6.05
CA LYS A 784 25.57 20.14 6.68
C LYS A 784 25.10 21.47 6.07
N GLU A 785 25.91 22.15 5.27
CA GLU A 785 25.59 23.44 4.67
C GLU A 785 24.95 23.26 3.29
N GLU A 786 23.93 24.06 2.95
CA GLU A 786 23.29 23.99 1.63
C GLU A 786 24.26 24.34 0.49
N LYS A 787 25.21 25.24 0.75
CA LYS A 787 26.24 25.64 -0.23
C LYS A 787 27.12 24.48 -0.68
N PHE A 788 27.34 23.48 0.20
CA PHE A 788 28.07 22.25 -0.17
C PHE A 788 27.31 21.41 -1.20
N TRP A 789 25.98 21.54 -1.28
CA TRP A 789 25.16 20.74 -2.20
C TRP A 789 24.69 21.56 -3.41
N ALA A 790 25.16 22.80 -3.56
CA ALA A 790 24.78 23.70 -4.64
C ALA A 790 25.59 23.42 -5.93
N PHE A 791 25.53 22.19 -6.43
CA PHE A 791 26.21 21.75 -7.64
C PHE A 791 25.33 20.81 -8.47
N SER A 792 25.69 20.60 -9.73
CA SER A 792 25.10 19.63 -10.67
C SER A 792 26.19 18.99 -11.52
N PHE A 793 25.83 18.21 -12.54
CA PHE A 793 26.78 17.71 -13.53
C PHE A 793 27.55 18.84 -14.26
N HIS A 794 27.05 20.08 -14.24
CA HIS A 794 27.77 21.23 -14.78
C HIS A 794 29.10 21.45 -14.04
N GLU A 795 29.05 21.51 -12.71
CA GLU A 795 30.24 21.69 -11.88
C GLU A 795 31.15 20.45 -11.92
N MET A 796 30.57 19.24 -12.02
CA MET A 796 31.37 18.02 -12.23
C MET A 796 32.18 18.10 -13.52
N ALA A 797 31.58 18.55 -14.62
CA ALA A 797 32.28 18.74 -15.88
C ALA A 797 33.30 19.88 -15.82
N LYS A 798 32.97 20.98 -15.13
CA LYS A 798 33.78 22.20 -15.09
C LYS A 798 34.97 22.11 -14.14
N TYR A 799 34.88 21.33 -13.07
CA TYR A 799 35.86 21.34 -11.99
C TYR A 799 36.35 19.94 -11.59
N ASP A 800 35.47 18.93 -11.48
CA ASP A 800 35.89 17.58 -11.09
C ASP A 800 36.77 16.97 -12.18
N LEU A 801 36.25 16.91 -13.40
CA LEU A 801 36.93 16.25 -14.50
C LEU A 801 38.29 16.92 -14.87
N PRO A 802 38.40 18.25 -15.00
CA PRO A 802 39.70 18.90 -15.21
C PRO A 802 40.67 18.66 -14.07
N GLY A 803 40.23 18.82 -12.81
CA GLY A 803 41.09 18.63 -11.65
C GLY A 803 41.68 17.21 -11.60
N ILE A 804 40.85 16.21 -11.92
CA ILE A 804 41.30 14.81 -11.97
C ILE A 804 42.24 14.56 -13.15
N ILE A 805 41.88 15.00 -14.36
CA ILE A 805 42.73 14.79 -15.55
C ILE A 805 44.08 15.49 -15.37
N ASP A 806 44.11 16.72 -14.87
CA ASP A 806 45.36 17.45 -14.65
C ASP A 806 46.23 16.77 -13.61
N PHE A 807 45.63 16.25 -12.54
CA PHE A 807 46.33 15.44 -11.56
C PHE A 807 46.94 14.18 -12.20
N ILE A 808 46.17 13.45 -13.01
CA ILE A 808 46.64 12.23 -13.68
C ILE A 808 47.78 12.53 -14.65
N VAL A 809 47.65 13.57 -15.49
CA VAL A 809 48.68 14.00 -16.44
C VAL A 809 49.96 14.36 -15.69
N ASN A 810 49.86 15.12 -14.59
CA ASN A 810 51.02 15.49 -13.77
C ASN A 810 51.65 14.26 -13.09
N LYS A 811 50.84 13.32 -12.60
CA LYS A 811 51.31 12.14 -11.88
C LYS A 811 51.97 11.10 -12.80
N THR A 812 51.43 10.94 -14.01
CA THR A 812 51.87 9.91 -14.97
C THR A 812 52.84 10.42 -16.03
N GLY A 813 52.90 11.73 -16.26
CA GLY A 813 53.65 12.35 -17.36
C GLY A 813 53.01 12.16 -18.74
N GLN A 814 51.90 11.42 -18.85
CA GLN A 814 51.20 11.18 -20.10
C GLN A 814 50.44 12.43 -20.54
N GLN A 815 50.70 12.92 -21.75
CA GLN A 815 50.05 14.12 -22.28
C GLN A 815 48.60 13.89 -22.71
N LYS A 816 48.23 12.63 -23.02
CA LYS A 816 46.88 12.26 -23.42
C LYS A 816 46.44 10.93 -22.81
N LEU A 817 45.16 10.80 -22.55
CA LEU A 817 44.52 9.61 -21.99
C LEU A 817 43.23 9.25 -22.73
N TYR A 818 42.74 8.03 -22.54
CA TYR A 818 41.40 7.64 -22.98
C TYR A 818 40.37 7.93 -21.90
N PHE A 819 39.18 8.37 -22.31
CA PHE A 819 38.06 8.63 -21.39
C PHE A 819 36.94 7.64 -21.66
N VAL A 820 36.45 6.99 -20.61
CA VAL A 820 35.24 6.14 -20.67
C VAL A 820 34.21 6.69 -19.69
N GLY A 821 33.05 7.09 -20.20
CA GLY A 821 31.93 7.55 -19.39
C GLY A 821 30.76 6.56 -19.47
N TYR A 822 30.06 6.38 -18.35
CA TYR A 822 28.80 5.64 -18.31
C TYR A 822 27.68 6.54 -17.78
N SER A 823 26.52 6.56 -18.46
CA SER A 823 25.35 7.33 -18.07
C SER A 823 25.70 8.81 -17.83
N LEU A 824 25.43 9.39 -16.65
CA LEU A 824 25.82 10.77 -16.31
C LEU A 824 27.32 11.07 -16.54
N GLY A 825 28.20 10.07 -16.40
CA GLY A 825 29.62 10.22 -16.72
C GLY A 825 29.88 10.61 -18.17
N THR A 826 29.03 10.16 -19.09
CA THR A 826 29.08 10.61 -20.49
C THR A 826 28.71 12.08 -20.62
N THR A 827 27.70 12.54 -19.88
CA THR A 827 27.28 13.95 -19.85
C THR A 827 28.41 14.84 -19.39
N ILE A 828 29.09 14.43 -18.31
CA ILE A 828 30.23 15.15 -17.75
C ILE A 828 31.33 15.31 -18.82
N GLY A 829 31.68 14.21 -19.50
CA GLY A 829 32.65 14.23 -20.61
C GLY A 829 32.19 15.11 -21.78
N PHE A 830 30.95 14.97 -22.23
CA PHE A 830 30.41 15.77 -23.34
C PHE A 830 30.41 17.26 -23.05
N VAL A 831 29.96 17.67 -21.86
CA VAL A 831 30.04 19.08 -21.44
C VAL A 831 31.49 19.54 -21.45
N ALA A 832 32.37 18.82 -20.76
CA ALA A 832 33.75 19.23 -20.60
C ALA A 832 34.49 19.34 -21.93
N PHE A 833 34.37 18.35 -22.81
CA PHE A 833 35.10 18.31 -24.08
C PHE A 833 34.50 19.22 -25.16
N ALA A 834 33.23 19.61 -25.01
CA ALA A 834 32.61 20.64 -25.86
C ALA A 834 33.00 22.05 -25.42
N THR A 835 33.13 22.30 -24.11
CA THR A 835 33.34 23.66 -23.57
C THR A 835 34.79 23.99 -23.24
N MET A 836 35.68 23.00 -23.11
CA MET A 836 37.09 23.18 -22.74
C MET A 836 38.02 22.54 -23.76
N PRO A 837 38.38 23.25 -24.85
CA PRO A 837 39.22 22.72 -25.91
C PRO A 837 40.60 22.22 -25.44
N GLU A 838 41.20 22.86 -24.44
CA GLU A 838 42.50 22.46 -23.88
C GLU A 838 42.43 21.10 -23.18
N LEU A 839 41.36 20.86 -22.41
CA LEU A 839 41.11 19.56 -21.81
C LEU A 839 40.80 18.51 -22.87
N ALA A 840 39.99 18.86 -23.87
CA ALA A 840 39.65 17.98 -24.99
C ALA A 840 40.89 17.49 -25.76
N GLN A 841 41.94 18.31 -25.88
CA GLN A 841 43.21 17.92 -26.52
C GLN A 841 43.97 16.84 -25.74
N ARG A 842 43.71 16.69 -24.44
CA ARG A 842 44.27 15.64 -23.58
C ARG A 842 43.53 14.31 -23.72
N ILE A 843 42.47 14.23 -24.51
CA ILE A 843 41.70 13.00 -24.72
C ILE A 843 42.02 12.38 -26.07
N LYS A 844 42.55 11.14 -26.06
CA LYS A 844 42.80 10.34 -27.27
C LYS A 844 41.48 9.91 -27.91
N MET A 845 40.58 9.37 -27.10
CA MET A 845 39.26 8.91 -27.54
C MET A 845 38.28 8.94 -26.37
N ASN A 846 37.03 9.31 -26.66
CA ASN A 846 35.90 9.32 -25.73
C ASN A 846 34.99 8.10 -26.01
N PHE A 847 34.87 7.21 -25.04
CA PHE A 847 33.98 6.05 -25.08
C PHE A 847 32.75 6.34 -24.23
N ALA A 848 31.59 6.47 -24.86
CA ALA A 848 30.34 6.81 -24.18
C ALA A 848 29.38 5.61 -24.14
N LEU A 849 29.08 5.13 -22.94
CA LEU A 849 28.18 4.01 -22.66
C LEU A 849 26.84 4.54 -22.13
N GLY A 850 25.75 4.33 -22.85
CA GLY A 850 24.44 4.86 -22.49
C GLY A 850 24.41 6.40 -22.40
N PRO A 851 24.73 7.12 -23.52
CA PRO A 851 25.03 8.54 -23.47
C PRO A 851 23.83 9.44 -23.11
N VAL A 852 23.97 10.29 -22.10
CA VAL A 852 22.90 11.18 -21.61
C VAL A 852 23.18 12.63 -22.03
N VAL A 853 22.38 13.14 -22.96
CA VAL A 853 22.45 14.54 -23.45
C VAL A 853 21.03 15.11 -23.56
N SER A 854 20.12 14.34 -24.16
CA SER A 854 18.68 14.53 -24.01
C SER A 854 18.16 13.52 -22.98
N PHE A 855 17.19 13.96 -22.19
CA PHE A 855 16.50 13.12 -21.19
C PHE A 855 14.99 13.31 -21.33
N LYS A 856 14.48 13.34 -22.57
CA LYS A 856 13.11 13.74 -22.87
C LYS A 856 12.15 12.56 -22.94
N TYR A 857 12.65 11.38 -23.33
CA TYR A 857 11.81 10.22 -23.61
C TYR A 857 12.00 9.00 -22.68
N PRO A 858 12.43 9.13 -21.40
CA PRO A 858 12.53 7.95 -20.55
C PRO A 858 11.15 7.27 -20.42
N THR A 859 11.15 5.93 -20.37
CA THR A 859 9.92 5.11 -20.38
C THR A 859 9.64 4.42 -19.04
N GLY A 860 10.56 4.51 -18.08
CA GLY A 860 10.40 3.97 -16.73
C GLY A 860 9.29 4.64 -15.92
N ILE A 861 8.77 3.97 -14.89
CA ILE A 861 7.68 4.50 -14.05
C ILE A 861 8.09 5.73 -13.23
N PHE A 862 9.38 5.84 -12.89
CA PHE A 862 9.94 6.96 -12.14
C PHE A 862 9.95 8.28 -12.91
N THR A 863 9.66 8.28 -14.22
CA THR A 863 9.64 9.49 -15.05
C THR A 863 8.61 10.52 -14.60
N ARG A 864 7.52 10.07 -13.95
CA ARG A 864 6.51 10.96 -13.34
C ARG A 864 7.08 11.80 -12.19
N PHE A 865 8.15 11.35 -11.54
CA PHE A 865 8.85 12.14 -10.53
C PHE A 865 9.34 13.48 -11.11
N PHE A 866 9.87 13.47 -12.33
CA PHE A 866 10.35 14.68 -12.99
C PHE A 866 9.21 15.60 -13.45
N GLN A 867 7.95 15.20 -13.35
CA GLN A 867 6.80 16.08 -13.60
C GLN A 867 6.41 16.93 -12.37
N LEU A 868 6.88 16.58 -11.17
CA LEU A 868 6.55 17.30 -9.93
C LEU A 868 7.16 18.71 -9.92
N PRO A 869 6.47 19.75 -9.41
CA PRO A 869 7.06 21.09 -9.25
C PRO A 869 8.36 21.06 -8.45
N SER A 870 9.35 21.87 -8.81
CA SER A 870 10.64 21.92 -8.10
C SER A 870 10.49 22.28 -6.62
N SER A 871 9.47 23.07 -6.26
CA SER A 871 9.11 23.37 -4.86
C SER A 871 8.63 22.13 -4.10
N ALA A 872 7.89 21.23 -4.75
CA ALA A 872 7.43 19.97 -4.15
C ALA A 872 8.61 19.01 -3.93
N ILE A 873 9.52 18.90 -4.90
CA ILE A 873 10.75 18.08 -4.77
C ILE A 873 11.60 18.61 -3.60
N LYS A 874 11.84 19.92 -3.54
CA LYS A 874 12.58 20.55 -2.43
C LYS A 874 11.89 20.39 -1.08
N LYS A 875 10.55 20.43 -1.04
CA LYS A 875 9.78 20.22 0.21
C LYS A 875 9.84 18.76 0.69
N LEU A 876 9.87 17.80 -0.23
CA LEU A 876 9.87 16.38 0.10
C LEU A 876 11.25 15.85 0.48
N PHE A 877 12.31 16.29 -0.21
CA PHE A 877 13.67 15.75 -0.06
C PHE A 877 14.68 16.78 0.49
N GLY A 878 14.24 18.01 0.75
CA GLY A 878 15.12 19.09 1.16
C GLY A 878 15.92 19.71 0.01
N THR A 879 16.98 20.42 0.36
CA THR A 879 17.81 21.24 -0.53
C THR A 879 19.25 20.73 -0.64
N LYS A 880 19.59 19.63 0.04
CA LYS A 880 20.96 19.13 0.23
C LYS A 880 21.22 17.87 -0.59
N GLY A 881 21.72 16.80 0.03
CA GLY A 881 21.92 15.50 -0.60
C GLY A 881 20.61 14.77 -0.88
N PHE A 882 20.55 14.06 -2.00
CA PHE A 882 19.48 13.17 -2.42
C PHE A 882 20.03 11.75 -2.46
N PHE A 883 19.33 10.81 -1.79
CA PHE A 883 19.77 9.42 -1.59
C PHE A 883 21.19 9.30 -1.00
N SER A 884 21.56 10.17 -0.05
CA SER A 884 22.83 10.05 0.67
C SER A 884 22.77 8.93 1.70
N GLU A 885 23.91 8.28 1.97
CA GLU A 885 24.04 7.18 2.93
C GLU A 885 23.51 7.52 4.34
N GLU A 886 23.67 8.77 4.82
CA GLU A 886 23.09 9.27 6.08
C GLU A 886 21.55 9.15 6.13
N SER A 887 20.88 9.10 4.97
CA SER A 887 19.42 9.04 4.86
C SER A 887 18.84 7.63 4.65
N ILE A 888 19.64 6.65 4.23
CA ILE A 888 19.16 5.32 3.80
C ILE A 888 19.71 4.17 4.68
N GLY A 889 20.95 4.29 5.19
CA GLY A 889 21.64 3.22 5.93
C GLY A 889 21.98 1.99 5.07
N LYS A 890 23.22 1.46 5.16
CA LYS A 890 23.67 0.29 4.39
C LYS A 890 23.08 -1.06 4.86
N SER A 891 22.73 -1.18 6.15
CA SER A 891 22.36 -2.46 6.77
C SER A 891 21.03 -3.08 6.26
N PRO A 892 19.96 -2.31 5.99
CA PRO A 892 18.69 -2.87 5.55
C PRO A 892 18.72 -3.41 4.11
N SER A 893 19.37 -2.71 3.17
CA SER A 893 19.42 -3.13 1.77
C SER A 893 20.19 -4.44 1.60
N ILE A 894 21.33 -4.58 2.28
CA ILE A 894 22.15 -5.80 2.25
C ILE A 894 21.36 -6.99 2.79
N LYS A 895 20.69 -6.84 3.93
CA LYS A 895 19.86 -7.92 4.51
C LYS A 895 18.69 -8.29 3.60
N ILE A 896 18.07 -7.31 2.93
CA ILE A 896 16.97 -7.54 1.99
C ILE A 896 17.49 -8.27 0.73
N CYS A 897 18.60 -7.83 0.15
CA CYS A 897 19.14 -8.39 -1.09
C CYS A 897 19.82 -9.76 -0.90
N ASN A 898 20.43 -10.03 0.26
CA ASN A 898 21.03 -11.33 0.59
C ASN A 898 20.05 -12.35 1.15
N ASN A 899 18.84 -11.93 1.49
CA ASN A 899 17.80 -12.84 1.91
C ASN A 899 17.24 -13.61 0.71
N LYS A 900 17.17 -14.94 0.85
CA LYS A 900 16.74 -15.87 -0.22
C LYS A 900 15.31 -15.62 -0.74
N ILE A 901 14.49 -14.83 -0.04
CA ILE A 901 13.12 -14.46 -0.41
C ILE A 901 13.00 -12.96 -0.74
N LEU A 902 13.55 -12.09 0.10
CA LEU A 902 13.37 -10.64 -0.04
C LEU A 902 14.18 -10.03 -1.20
N TRP A 903 15.14 -10.76 -1.79
CA TRP A 903 15.98 -10.28 -2.91
C TRP A 903 15.17 -9.80 -4.12
N VAL A 904 13.95 -10.31 -4.31
CA VAL A 904 13.04 -9.89 -5.39
C VAL A 904 12.75 -8.39 -5.29
N MET A 905 12.71 -7.80 -4.10
CA MET A 905 12.52 -6.35 -3.94
C MET A 905 13.69 -5.54 -4.53
N CYS A 906 14.93 -6.02 -4.38
CA CYS A 906 16.11 -5.39 -4.97
C CYS A 906 16.11 -5.50 -6.50
N SER A 907 15.74 -6.68 -7.00
CA SER A 907 15.53 -6.90 -8.44
C SER A 907 14.45 -5.96 -9.00
N GLU A 908 13.31 -5.82 -8.35
CA GLU A 908 12.25 -4.93 -8.88
C GLU A 908 12.65 -3.45 -8.74
N PHE A 909 13.36 -3.04 -7.68
CA PHE A 909 13.88 -1.69 -7.53
C PHE A 909 14.82 -1.29 -8.69
N LEU A 910 15.81 -2.13 -9.02
CA LEU A 910 16.71 -1.88 -10.16
C LEU A 910 15.97 -1.84 -11.49
N SER A 911 14.99 -2.74 -11.66
CA SER A 911 14.16 -2.77 -12.87
C SER A 911 13.35 -1.49 -13.05
N LEU A 912 12.87 -0.91 -11.96
CA LEU A 912 12.10 0.34 -12.01
C LEU A 912 13.01 1.55 -12.23
N TRP A 913 14.17 1.62 -11.55
CA TRP A 913 15.04 2.80 -11.51
C TRP A 913 15.69 3.13 -12.85
N ALA A 914 16.46 2.19 -13.41
CA ALA A 914 17.11 2.37 -14.72
C ALA A 914 16.93 1.16 -15.66
N GLY A 915 16.39 0.04 -15.16
CA GLY A 915 16.14 -1.16 -15.95
C GLY A 915 17.39 -2.00 -16.19
N PHE A 916 17.23 -3.32 -16.15
CA PHE A 916 18.27 -4.29 -16.50
C PHE A 916 17.65 -5.48 -17.23
N ASN A 917 18.45 -6.17 -18.04
CA ASN A 917 18.04 -7.45 -18.60
C ASN A 917 18.26 -8.59 -17.59
N LYS A 918 17.17 -9.19 -17.09
CA LYS A 918 17.21 -10.30 -16.12
C LYS A 918 18.04 -11.51 -16.59
N LYS A 919 18.20 -11.71 -17.90
CA LYS A 919 19.03 -12.80 -18.46
C LYS A 919 20.51 -12.46 -18.54
N ASN A 920 20.84 -11.17 -18.47
CA ASN A 920 22.18 -10.65 -18.69
C ASN A 920 22.80 -10.06 -17.41
N MET A 921 22.22 -10.27 -16.24
CA MET A 921 22.75 -9.75 -14.98
C MET A 921 23.02 -10.88 -13.99
N ASN A 922 24.13 -10.80 -13.24
CA ASN A 922 24.44 -11.83 -12.25
C ASN A 922 23.60 -11.66 -10.98
N MET A 923 22.47 -12.37 -10.92
CA MET A 923 21.56 -12.28 -9.78
C MET A 923 22.17 -12.75 -8.45
N SER A 924 23.30 -13.48 -8.46
CA SER A 924 24.00 -13.87 -7.23
C SER A 924 24.88 -12.77 -6.63
N ARG A 925 25.10 -11.66 -7.35
CA ARG A 925 25.90 -10.50 -6.92
C ARG A 925 25.03 -9.25 -6.68
N MET A 926 23.72 -9.44 -6.60
CA MET A 926 22.75 -8.37 -6.34
C MET A 926 23.02 -7.62 -5.04
N ASP A 927 23.55 -8.31 -4.04
CA ASP A 927 24.01 -7.71 -2.80
C ASP A 927 25.19 -6.76 -2.99
N VAL A 928 26.17 -7.11 -3.83
CA VAL A 928 27.32 -6.25 -4.17
C VAL A 928 26.84 -4.99 -4.90
N TYR A 929 25.98 -5.14 -5.91
CA TYR A 929 25.48 -3.98 -6.68
C TYR A 929 24.68 -3.01 -5.80
N MET A 930 23.86 -3.55 -4.89
CA MET A 930 22.99 -2.77 -4.01
C MET A 930 23.67 -2.25 -2.73
N SER A 931 24.87 -2.73 -2.40
CA SER A 931 25.68 -2.16 -1.32
C SER A 931 26.48 -0.94 -1.77
N HIS A 932 26.82 -0.88 -3.07
CA HIS A 932 27.61 0.19 -3.69
C HIS A 932 26.76 1.20 -4.48
N ALA A 933 25.46 0.97 -4.66
CA ALA A 933 24.52 1.96 -5.22
C ALA A 933 23.14 1.90 -4.53
N PRO A 934 22.48 3.04 -4.24
CA PRO A 934 22.87 4.40 -4.59
C PRO A 934 23.86 5.05 -3.60
N THR A 935 24.88 5.76 -4.10
CA THR A 935 25.86 6.51 -3.28
C THR A 935 25.48 7.98 -3.04
N GLY A 936 24.42 8.47 -3.68
CA GLY A 936 23.84 9.80 -3.52
C GLY A 936 24.40 10.90 -4.43
N SER A 937 23.66 11.99 -4.57
CA SER A 937 24.04 13.21 -5.33
C SER A 937 23.37 14.45 -4.71
N SER A 938 23.52 15.64 -5.28
CA SER A 938 22.80 16.83 -4.80
C SER A 938 21.37 16.91 -5.36
N ILE A 939 20.46 17.53 -4.61
CA ILE A 939 19.12 17.92 -5.10
C ILE A 939 19.23 18.81 -6.33
N GLN A 940 20.22 19.72 -6.36
CA GLN A 940 20.45 20.59 -7.51
C GLN A 940 20.78 19.80 -8.79
N ASN A 941 21.54 18.71 -8.70
CA ASN A 941 21.79 17.82 -9.84
C ASN A 941 20.49 17.18 -10.37
N ILE A 942 19.60 16.77 -9.46
CA ILE A 942 18.29 16.20 -9.83
C ILE A 942 17.38 17.25 -10.49
N LEU A 943 17.42 18.48 -9.99
CA LEU A 943 16.70 19.60 -10.61
C LEU A 943 17.27 19.96 -11.98
N HIS A 944 18.58 19.81 -12.19
CA HIS A 944 19.20 20.02 -13.49
C HIS A 944 18.74 18.94 -14.50
N ILE A 945 18.72 17.67 -14.10
CA ILE A 945 18.18 16.58 -14.95
C ILE A 945 16.70 16.81 -15.25
N LYS A 946 15.92 17.32 -14.29
CA LYS A 946 14.52 17.75 -14.52
C LYS A 946 14.42 18.86 -15.57
N GLN A 947 15.35 19.81 -15.63
CA GLN A 947 15.36 20.85 -16.66
C GLN A 947 15.62 20.26 -18.06
N LEU A 948 16.48 19.24 -18.17
CA LEU A 948 16.67 18.49 -19.41
C LEU A 948 15.38 17.77 -19.83
N TYR A 949 14.69 17.12 -18.88
CA TYR A 949 13.41 16.45 -19.13
C TYR A 949 12.31 17.40 -19.66
N HIS A 950 12.23 18.61 -19.13
CA HIS A 950 11.23 19.58 -19.58
C HIS A 950 11.60 20.25 -20.90
N SER A 951 12.82 20.77 -21.01
CA SER A 951 13.17 21.65 -22.12
C SER A 951 13.73 20.95 -23.35
N ASP A 952 14.26 19.72 -23.20
CA ASP A 952 14.95 18.99 -24.28
C ASP A 952 16.14 19.78 -24.88
N GLU A 953 16.66 20.75 -24.13
CA GLU A 953 17.82 21.57 -24.47
C GLU A 953 19.00 21.17 -23.59
N PHE A 954 20.13 20.82 -24.21
CA PHE A 954 21.35 20.49 -23.48
C PHE A 954 22.10 21.77 -23.10
N ARG A 955 21.92 22.24 -21.87
CA ARG A 955 22.44 23.51 -21.34
C ARG A 955 22.90 23.39 -19.90
N ALA A 956 23.54 24.45 -19.41
CA ALA A 956 23.85 24.62 -17.99
C ALA A 956 22.59 24.83 -17.13
N TYR A 957 22.77 24.73 -15.82
CA TYR A 957 21.69 24.75 -14.84
C TYR A 957 20.96 26.09 -14.82
N ASP A 958 19.63 26.10 -14.88
CA ASP A 958 18.85 27.32 -14.66
C ASP A 958 18.67 27.56 -13.16
N TRP A 959 19.22 28.67 -12.68
CA TRP A 959 19.15 29.08 -11.27
C TRP A 959 17.79 29.67 -10.87
N GLY A 960 16.87 29.80 -11.83
CA GLY A 960 15.46 30.14 -11.60
C GLY A 960 15.15 31.64 -11.67
N SER A 961 16.14 32.49 -11.97
CA SER A 961 15.92 33.90 -12.29
C SER A 961 17.04 34.46 -13.18
N GLU A 962 16.74 35.50 -13.95
CA GLU A 962 17.73 36.17 -14.80
C GLU A 962 18.90 36.73 -13.98
N ALA A 963 18.63 37.28 -12.79
CA ALA A 963 19.66 37.83 -11.91
C ALA A 963 20.64 36.76 -11.42
N GLU A 964 20.13 35.59 -11.02
CA GLU A 964 20.99 34.48 -10.60
C GLU A 964 21.74 33.87 -11.80
N ASN A 965 21.10 33.72 -12.96
CA ASN A 965 21.80 33.26 -14.17
C ASN A 965 22.90 34.24 -14.59
N MET A 966 22.67 35.56 -14.51
CA MET A 966 23.69 36.58 -14.74
C MET A 966 24.86 36.43 -13.77
N ARG A 967 24.59 36.14 -12.49
CA ARG A 967 25.62 35.92 -11.48
C ARG A 967 26.51 34.71 -11.78
N HIS A 968 25.95 33.65 -12.36
CA HIS A 968 26.68 32.41 -12.63
C HIS A 968 27.31 32.34 -14.02
N TYR A 969 26.69 32.96 -15.03
CA TYR A 969 27.07 32.80 -16.43
C TYR A 969 27.39 34.12 -17.15
N ASN A 970 27.20 35.29 -16.51
CA ASN A 970 27.23 36.60 -17.17
C ASN A 970 26.24 36.73 -18.34
N GLN A 971 25.17 35.93 -18.33
CA GLN A 971 24.07 35.96 -19.29
C GLN A 971 22.74 35.59 -18.60
N SER A 972 21.62 36.15 -19.07
CA SER A 972 20.30 36.00 -18.43
C SER A 972 19.69 34.59 -18.56
N ARG A 973 20.13 33.82 -19.56
CA ARG A 973 19.75 32.42 -19.79
C ARG A 973 20.97 31.52 -19.66
N PRO A 974 20.86 30.28 -19.16
CA PRO A 974 21.99 29.37 -19.10
C PRO A 974 22.54 29.03 -20.50
N PRO A 975 23.87 28.94 -20.68
CA PRO A 975 24.48 28.62 -21.97
C PRO A 975 24.16 27.20 -22.43
N LEU A 976 23.93 27.03 -23.74
CA LEU A 976 23.79 25.74 -24.40
C LEU A 976 25.18 25.08 -24.55
N TYR A 977 25.22 23.76 -24.45
CA TYR A 977 26.40 22.97 -24.75
C TYR A 977 26.37 22.51 -26.21
N ASP A 978 27.25 23.07 -27.04
CA ASP A 978 27.37 22.72 -28.46
C ASP A 978 28.28 21.50 -28.66
N LEU A 979 27.66 20.31 -28.81
CA LEU A 979 28.40 19.08 -29.09
C LEU A 979 29.14 19.10 -30.43
N THR A 980 28.75 19.97 -31.37
CA THR A 980 29.43 20.09 -32.66
C THR A 980 30.81 20.73 -32.55
N ALA A 981 31.07 21.43 -31.43
CA ALA A 981 32.39 21.96 -31.08
C ALA A 981 33.35 20.88 -30.55
N MET A 982 32.83 19.73 -30.11
CA MET A 982 33.65 18.65 -29.57
C MET A 982 34.43 17.94 -30.70
N LYS A 983 35.76 18.13 -30.70
CA LYS A 983 36.66 17.53 -31.69
C LYS A 983 37.16 16.13 -31.33
N VAL A 984 36.93 15.67 -30.10
CA VAL A 984 37.43 14.39 -29.57
C VAL A 984 36.86 13.22 -30.38
N PRO A 985 37.70 12.28 -30.86
CA PRO A 985 37.22 11.04 -31.48
C PRO A 985 36.32 10.28 -30.51
N THR A 986 35.10 9.95 -30.93
CA THR A 986 34.09 9.40 -30.00
C THR A 986 33.55 8.05 -30.50
N ALA A 987 33.43 7.09 -29.59
CA ALA A 987 32.74 5.82 -29.80
C ALA A 987 31.54 5.72 -28.85
N ILE A 988 30.39 5.29 -29.36
CA ILE A 988 29.13 5.29 -28.63
C ILE A 988 28.49 3.90 -28.61
N TRP A 989 28.01 3.46 -27.45
CA TRP A 989 27.14 2.29 -27.31
C TRP A 989 25.80 2.68 -26.68
N ALA A 990 24.72 2.14 -27.23
CA ALA A 990 23.35 2.39 -26.79
C ALA A 990 22.56 1.09 -26.64
N GLY A 991 21.63 1.05 -25.67
CA GLY A 991 20.75 -0.09 -25.41
C GLY A 991 19.42 0.07 -26.12
N GLY A 992 18.93 -0.98 -26.77
CA GLY A 992 17.63 -0.96 -27.46
C GLY A 992 16.44 -0.94 -26.51
N ASN A 993 16.60 -1.54 -25.34
CA ASN A 993 15.60 -1.61 -24.27
C ASN A 993 15.94 -0.69 -23.09
N ASP A 994 16.89 0.23 -23.27
CA ASP A 994 17.26 1.20 -22.24
C ASP A 994 16.06 2.10 -21.92
N ILE A 995 15.49 1.91 -20.73
CA ILE A 995 14.28 2.62 -20.30
C ILE A 995 14.58 4.03 -19.76
N LEU A 996 15.85 4.30 -19.44
CA LEU A 996 16.31 5.57 -18.91
C LEU A 996 16.76 6.49 -20.05
N ILE A 997 17.55 5.96 -20.98
CA ILE A 997 18.13 6.65 -22.13
C ILE A 997 17.71 5.93 -23.39
N THR A 998 16.57 6.33 -23.95
CA THR A 998 15.99 5.59 -25.05
C THR A 998 16.82 5.74 -26.33
N PRO A 999 16.71 4.81 -27.29
CA PRO A 999 17.29 4.99 -28.62
C PRO A 999 16.89 6.30 -29.29
N ARG A 1000 15.72 6.87 -28.93
CA ARG A 1000 15.26 8.17 -29.42
C ARG A 1000 16.09 9.33 -28.86
N ASP A 1001 16.44 9.29 -27.57
CA ASP A 1001 17.33 10.28 -26.98
C ASP A 1001 18.72 10.20 -27.64
N VAL A 1002 19.26 8.99 -27.85
CA VAL A 1002 20.56 8.78 -28.52
C VAL A 1002 20.53 9.23 -29.99
N ALA A 1003 19.45 8.95 -30.73
CA ALA A 1003 19.35 9.34 -32.14
C ALA A 1003 19.47 10.86 -32.35
N ARG A 1004 19.12 11.68 -31.34
CA ARG A 1004 19.25 13.14 -31.41
C ARG A 1004 20.68 13.63 -31.28
N ILE A 1005 21.54 12.87 -30.61
CA ILE A 1005 22.91 13.29 -30.31
C ILE A 1005 23.86 12.89 -31.41
N LEU A 1006 23.61 11.77 -32.09
CA LEU A 1006 24.52 11.20 -33.09
C LEU A 1006 24.90 12.21 -34.19
N PRO A 1007 23.98 13.00 -34.77
CA PRO A 1007 24.33 13.98 -35.81
C PRO A 1007 25.19 15.15 -35.30
N GLN A 1008 25.18 15.40 -33.99
CA GLN A 1008 25.93 16.51 -33.39
C GLN A 1008 27.39 16.14 -33.10
N ILE A 1009 27.71 14.84 -33.02
CA ILE A 1009 29.07 14.34 -32.77
C ILE A 1009 29.84 14.28 -34.09
N ARG A 1010 30.55 15.36 -34.44
CA ARG A 1010 31.27 15.45 -35.73
C ARG A 1010 32.36 14.41 -35.94
N ASN A 1011 33.01 13.95 -34.86
CA ASN A 1011 34.11 12.98 -34.91
C ASN A 1011 33.68 11.61 -34.35
N LEU A 1012 32.52 11.11 -34.79
CA LEU A 1012 32.01 9.78 -34.43
C LEU A 1012 32.79 8.68 -35.19
N ARG A 1013 33.55 7.87 -34.45
CA ARG A 1013 34.36 6.77 -35.02
C ARG A 1013 33.68 5.42 -34.95
N TYR A 1014 32.77 5.24 -33.99
CA TYR A 1014 32.06 3.99 -33.81
C TYR A 1014 30.71 4.23 -33.15
N PHE A 1015 29.69 3.52 -33.60
CA PHE A 1015 28.38 3.48 -32.97
C PHE A 1015 27.84 2.05 -32.97
N LYS A 1016 27.33 1.61 -31.83
CA LYS A 1016 26.65 0.31 -31.71
C LYS A 1016 25.39 0.41 -30.87
N LEU A 1017 24.26 0.05 -31.48
CA LEU A 1017 23.03 -0.25 -30.77
C LEU A 1017 22.99 -1.75 -30.42
N LEU A 1018 22.71 -2.06 -29.15
CA LEU A 1018 22.56 -3.40 -28.61
C LEU A 1018 21.07 -3.63 -28.30
N PRO A 1019 20.29 -4.27 -29.20
CA PRO A 1019 18.83 -4.24 -29.14
C PRO A 1019 18.24 -4.80 -27.84
N ASP A 1020 18.91 -5.78 -27.25
CA ASP A 1020 18.48 -6.55 -26.08
C ASP A 1020 18.95 -5.97 -24.74
N TRP A 1021 19.81 -4.94 -24.77
CA TRP A 1021 20.41 -4.34 -23.57
C TRP A 1021 19.55 -3.22 -22.99
N ASN A 1022 19.54 -3.13 -21.66
CA ASN A 1022 18.97 -2.04 -20.88
C ASN A 1022 20.09 -1.17 -20.28
N HIS A 1023 19.77 -0.21 -19.41
CA HIS A 1023 20.74 0.76 -18.92
C HIS A 1023 21.87 0.11 -18.11
N PHE A 1024 21.54 -0.78 -17.17
CA PHE A 1024 22.53 -1.39 -16.30
C PHE A 1024 23.44 -2.43 -16.96
N ASP A 1025 23.06 -2.93 -18.13
CA ASP A 1025 23.85 -3.93 -18.87
C ASP A 1025 25.26 -3.43 -19.23
N PHE A 1026 25.48 -2.11 -19.36
CA PHE A 1026 26.79 -1.54 -19.69
C PHE A 1026 27.88 -1.76 -18.63
N ILE A 1027 27.50 -1.94 -17.37
CA ILE A 1027 28.42 -2.18 -16.25
C ILE A 1027 28.24 -3.56 -15.62
N TRP A 1028 27.02 -4.11 -15.63
CA TRP A 1028 26.70 -5.37 -14.96
C TRP A 1028 26.33 -6.52 -15.91
N GLY A 1029 26.35 -6.27 -17.22
CA GLY A 1029 26.06 -7.25 -18.25
C GLY A 1029 27.01 -8.45 -18.22
N LEU A 1030 26.47 -9.67 -18.16
CA LEU A 1030 27.25 -10.91 -18.21
C LEU A 1030 27.99 -11.07 -19.55
N ASP A 1031 27.40 -10.56 -20.64
CA ASP A 1031 28.00 -10.56 -21.97
C ASP A 1031 28.77 -9.27 -22.31
N ALA A 1032 28.91 -8.33 -21.36
CA ALA A 1032 29.49 -7.01 -21.63
C ALA A 1032 30.97 -7.06 -22.02
N ALA A 1033 31.72 -7.99 -21.43
CA ALA A 1033 33.11 -8.25 -21.80
C ALA A 1033 33.27 -8.60 -23.28
N GLN A 1034 32.35 -9.40 -23.81
CA GLN A 1034 32.42 -9.92 -25.18
C GLN A 1034 31.91 -8.89 -26.20
N ARG A 1035 30.84 -8.16 -25.87
CA ARG A 1035 30.14 -7.30 -26.84
C ARG A 1035 30.56 -5.83 -26.82
N VAL A 1036 31.11 -5.36 -25.71
CA VAL A 1036 31.48 -3.95 -25.51
C VAL A 1036 32.95 -3.80 -25.11
N TYR A 1037 33.40 -4.43 -24.02
CA TYR A 1037 34.73 -4.15 -23.46
C TYR A 1037 35.87 -4.61 -24.38
N SER A 1038 35.73 -5.78 -25.01
CA SER A 1038 36.65 -6.25 -26.06
C SER A 1038 36.80 -5.21 -27.18
N LYS A 1039 35.69 -4.65 -27.65
CA LYS A 1039 35.69 -3.65 -28.73
C LYS A 1039 36.28 -2.32 -28.30
N ILE A 1040 36.10 -1.91 -27.05
CA ILE A 1040 36.77 -0.73 -26.48
C ILE A 1040 38.29 -0.93 -26.53
N ILE A 1041 38.78 -2.08 -26.04
CA ILE A 1041 40.21 -2.42 -26.04
C ILE A 1041 40.76 -2.45 -27.48
N ASP A 1042 40.04 -3.04 -28.43
CA ASP A 1042 40.45 -3.07 -29.84
C ASP A 1042 40.55 -1.67 -30.44
N LEU A 1043 39.57 -0.80 -30.14
CA LEU A 1043 39.60 0.59 -30.59
C LEU A 1043 40.77 1.36 -29.98
N MET A 1044 41.05 1.19 -28.69
CA MET A 1044 42.23 1.79 -28.05
C MET A 1044 43.54 1.32 -28.70
N LYS A 1045 43.68 0.02 -29.02
CA LYS A 1045 44.84 -0.51 -29.74
C LYS A 1045 44.99 0.07 -31.15
N SER A 1046 43.88 0.33 -31.84
CA SER A 1046 43.89 0.94 -33.16
C SER A 1046 44.17 2.46 -33.16
N TYR A 1047 44.02 3.11 -32.00
CA TYR A 1047 44.27 4.54 -31.80
C TYR A 1047 45.22 4.75 -30.61
N PRO A 1048 46.48 4.29 -30.69
CA PRO A 1048 47.39 4.14 -29.55
C PRO A 1048 47.80 5.43 -28.81
#